data_AF-A0A4U1BKL9-F1
#
_entry.id   AF-A0A4U1BKL9-F1
#
_cell.length_a   1.000
_cell.length_b   1.000
_cell.length_c   1.000
_cell.angle_alpha   90.00
_cell.angle_beta   90.00
_cell.angle_gamma   90.00
#
_symmetry.space_group_name_H-M   'P 1'
#
loop_
_entity.id
_entity.type
_entity.pdbx_description
1 polymer ?
#
loop_
_entity_poly.entity_id
_entity_poly.type
_entity_poly.pdbx_seq_one_letter_code
_entity_poly.pdbx_strand_id
1 'polypeptide(L)'
;MLKSMVLWCSQFVVSLWLCVAEVHAFDAVMLDGRSAYAEIPSWQPSGEFKVLVWFDGIAADANDRTVILNASGSNEFLSYTHTSVQGRWGGRYPGIYGKFHFDQTGFVELHVADGILSASDGERRASVFDSAIDPLSISYDWLFRRGYNDYAEGVIVAVLLMDLGAPNNSRAYGFDDELGMVELGGTPTSFRGFQWRPTQTQPTNPDTSHFNETDWQAWFGEDTLPEPEPEPEPEPEPEPEPEPEPEPEPEPEPEPEPTPAPESPSVLALQALRFDGVSQYGQIPPWQPTGSFKVVAYLTQLADKPSERTILLSSSSSSEFLSFTHDTIQGRWGGKYPGIYGKFDFEQSGFLSLRISLGLLEASDGVVSHQVASSHIDPLKVRYDWLFRRGYSDFSQAAIQLLALIDETNANNSRVYSFEPQGIWRWQSGYEGQLFGMAEPAFVAADARPDNPSPQQFDILAWQADFGSSTLPEPEPEPEPEPEPEPEPEPEPEPEPEPEPEPEPEPEPEPEPEPEPVSNLLLGIGANAVRFNGIDAFGELENWAPDGGYRITAWLHQLPTQPQEISYLLSHDGHSDYLGFSHTSVSGRLDGQSFELTGFDFNQTQLLDIKVEPWRVLASDGLHQVEWLAEVIEPKTHQWNRLYRYQQQYSDGALQGITLFDGYNKANSRNYRFQGGQVVTLSEEAADLSLVNVAPSDWLEVRGNIALPKAQLANKLEWDAAFMGMYPIQRPLLEVTNGNDDNRFAWEGHYWLRAYVEMARNFDDDAYLDYAIELIDHMLAYTDKARVARGELDIEAQPYQLAPKPYLNQPGSPVPGWRRSYKGWRSEPLNDGMIVSGILMVVDYIFTAGKSEYQQRAQSYLQQSLVILRSHDSSYSNTKNAAIAGSYHYVNYKNDVIGDNGLFTKPLPFNHNLVMATAMLLAERHDASAQDLKQKATELLQFFIENLQHHEQGHCSWSYAFEPKGPSYEKPEDLNHGHLDVGFVLLAHQRQLLDLTPELECMARALTEKLYHGPAMFSYGVDGSGISDKFEQAAVGYDWVDLAPWDRRIEVIAWHQAHLYAAPDWHRAFAIWARQLRPKQ
;
A
#
# COMPACT_ATOMS: atom_id res chain seq x y z
N MET A 1 34.37 -1.48 13.08
CA MET A 1 33.45 -2.60 13.34
C MET A 1 33.72 -3.80 12.44
N LEU A 2 34.07 -3.64 11.16
CA LEU A 2 34.44 -4.76 10.26
C LEU A 2 35.49 -5.75 10.82
N LYS A 3 36.58 -5.26 11.44
CA LYS A 3 37.61 -6.14 12.04
C LYS A 3 37.13 -6.99 13.24
N SER A 4 36.01 -6.63 13.87
CA SER A 4 35.46 -7.34 15.01
C SER A 4 34.40 -8.38 14.59
N MET A 5 33.73 -8.18 13.45
CA MET A 5 32.86 -9.18 12.81
C MET A 5 33.67 -10.32 12.16
N VAL A 6 34.83 -10.01 11.56
CA VAL A 6 35.67 -11.03 10.88
C VAL A 6 36.28 -12.07 11.84
N LEU A 7 36.45 -11.75 13.12
CA LEU A 7 36.94 -12.72 14.13
C LEU A 7 35.86 -13.73 14.57
N TRP A 8 34.58 -13.41 14.36
CA TRP A 8 33.45 -14.25 14.77
C TRP A 8 33.18 -15.39 13.77
N CYS A 9 33.45 -15.20 12.47
CA CYS A 9 33.18 -16.19 11.42
C CYS A 9 34.20 -17.37 11.36
N SER A 10 35.18 -17.47 12.26
CA SER A 10 36.23 -18.50 12.21
C SER A 10 36.02 -19.73 13.12
N GLN A 11 34.95 -19.78 13.92
CA GLN A 11 34.77 -20.82 14.96
C GLN A 11 33.59 -21.78 14.78
N PHE A 12 32.67 -21.57 13.85
CA PHE A 12 31.50 -22.44 13.68
C PHE A 12 31.16 -22.63 12.21
N VAL A 13 31.07 -23.90 11.78
CA VAL A 13 30.69 -24.28 10.39
C VAL A 13 29.25 -23.82 10.07
N VAL A 14 28.39 -23.68 11.09
CA VAL A 14 27.04 -23.10 10.99
C VAL A 14 27.06 -21.62 10.60
N SER A 15 28.18 -20.93 10.80
CA SER A 15 28.28 -19.50 10.56
C SER A 15 28.70 -19.13 9.15
N LEU A 16 29.02 -20.05 8.23
CA LEU A 16 29.40 -19.64 6.87
C LEU A 16 28.20 -19.09 6.09
N TRP A 17 26.99 -19.65 6.29
CA TRP A 17 25.76 -19.21 5.60
C TRP A 17 25.18 -17.93 6.23
N LEU A 18 25.20 -17.83 7.57
CA LEU A 18 24.96 -16.56 8.26
C LEU A 18 25.98 -15.50 7.85
N CYS A 19 27.24 -15.84 7.55
CA CYS A 19 28.22 -14.87 7.05
C CYS A 19 27.99 -14.49 5.56
N VAL A 20 27.24 -15.27 4.75
CA VAL A 20 26.78 -14.87 3.40
C VAL A 20 25.48 -14.04 3.49
N ALA A 21 24.60 -14.36 4.43
CA ALA A 21 23.28 -13.72 4.60
C ALA A 21 23.29 -12.47 5.52
N GLU A 22 24.26 -12.35 6.45
CA GLU A 22 24.42 -11.20 7.36
C GLU A 22 25.49 -10.20 6.89
N VAL A 23 26.18 -10.45 5.77
CA VAL A 23 27.02 -9.44 5.12
C VAL A 23 26.17 -8.73 4.09
N HIS A 24 25.81 -7.47 4.39
CA HIS A 24 25.13 -6.58 3.45
C HIS A 24 25.84 -6.58 2.09
N ALA A 25 25.06 -6.84 1.03
CA ALA A 25 25.36 -6.64 -0.39
C ALA A 25 26.77 -7.07 -0.84
N PHE A 26 26.89 -8.25 -1.48
CA PHE A 26 28.02 -8.45 -2.39
C PHE A 26 27.78 -7.58 -3.62
N ASP A 27 28.75 -6.74 -3.97
CA ASP A 27 28.69 -6.02 -5.23
C ASP A 27 28.79 -7.02 -6.38
N ALA A 28 27.89 -6.93 -7.36
CA ALA A 28 27.96 -7.81 -8.52
C ALA A 28 29.14 -7.39 -9.42
N VAL A 29 30.02 -8.33 -9.76
CA VAL A 29 31.19 -8.01 -10.58
C VAL A 29 30.97 -8.47 -12.00
N MET A 30 30.97 -7.51 -12.93
CA MET A 30 31.00 -7.81 -14.35
C MET A 30 32.38 -8.31 -14.76
N LEU A 31 32.44 -9.58 -15.15
CA LEU A 31 33.60 -10.20 -15.73
C LEU A 31 33.45 -10.14 -17.25
N ASP A 32 34.30 -9.34 -17.89
CA ASP A 32 34.31 -9.16 -19.35
C ASP A 32 34.81 -10.40 -20.12
N GLY A 33 35.22 -11.46 -19.40
CA GLY A 33 35.77 -12.71 -19.92
C GLY A 33 37.06 -12.58 -20.76
N ARG A 34 37.52 -11.36 -21.05
CA ARG A 34 38.69 -11.06 -21.89
C ARG A 34 39.93 -10.70 -21.08
N SER A 35 39.73 -10.04 -19.95
CA SER A 35 40.78 -9.40 -19.14
C SER A 35 40.69 -9.83 -17.68
N ALA A 36 39.49 -10.24 -17.24
CA ALA A 36 39.08 -10.51 -15.88
C ALA A 36 39.02 -12.02 -15.56
N TYR A 37 39.81 -12.51 -14.59
CA TYR A 37 39.76 -13.88 -14.04
C TYR A 37 40.25 -13.94 -12.58
N ALA A 38 39.87 -14.97 -11.82
CA ALA A 38 40.20 -15.09 -10.40
C ALA A 38 41.03 -16.35 -10.09
N GLU A 39 42.19 -16.16 -9.45
CA GLU A 39 43.02 -17.26 -8.96
C GLU A 39 42.61 -17.60 -7.52
N ILE A 40 42.20 -18.85 -7.27
CA ILE A 40 41.86 -19.35 -5.94
C ILE A 40 42.92 -20.33 -5.44
N PRO A 41 43.07 -20.49 -4.11
CA PRO A 41 43.80 -21.63 -3.57
C PRO A 41 43.25 -22.93 -4.17
N SER A 42 44.15 -23.79 -4.65
CA SER A 42 43.79 -25.07 -5.25
C SER A 42 42.80 -25.83 -4.36
N TRP A 43 41.67 -26.18 -4.96
CA TRP A 43 40.58 -26.91 -4.35
C TRP A 43 40.39 -28.23 -5.10
N GLN A 44 40.59 -29.34 -4.39
CA GLN A 44 40.34 -30.67 -4.92
C GLN A 44 39.24 -31.31 -4.09
N PRO A 45 38.10 -31.69 -4.70
CA PRO A 45 37.06 -32.44 -4.02
C PRO A 45 37.60 -33.79 -3.52
N SER A 46 37.18 -34.17 -2.32
CA SER A 46 37.50 -35.45 -1.68
C SER A 46 36.52 -36.57 -2.03
N GLY A 47 35.38 -36.20 -2.62
CA GLY A 47 34.29 -37.07 -3.04
C GLY A 47 33.39 -36.35 -4.06
N GLU A 48 32.12 -36.72 -4.05
CA GLU A 48 31.05 -36.00 -4.74
C GLU A 48 30.98 -34.54 -4.27
N PHE A 49 30.67 -33.61 -5.18
CA PHE A 49 30.67 -32.19 -4.85
C PHE A 49 29.57 -31.41 -5.58
N LYS A 50 29.21 -30.26 -5.02
CA LYS A 50 28.33 -29.28 -5.64
C LYS A 50 29.05 -27.95 -5.87
N VAL A 51 28.61 -27.25 -6.91
CA VAL A 51 29.02 -25.89 -7.23
C VAL A 51 27.76 -25.06 -7.41
N LEU A 52 27.60 -24.02 -6.60
CA LEU A 52 26.48 -23.09 -6.69
C LEU A 52 27.00 -21.72 -7.13
N VAL A 53 26.31 -21.10 -8.08
CA VAL A 53 26.68 -19.80 -8.63
C VAL A 53 25.43 -18.93 -8.75
N TRP A 54 25.50 -17.72 -8.21
CA TRP A 54 24.49 -16.69 -8.40
C TRP A 54 25.05 -15.56 -9.27
N PHE A 55 24.24 -15.08 -10.19
CA PHE A 55 24.64 -14.07 -11.17
C PHE A 55 23.47 -13.13 -11.49
N ASP A 56 23.81 -11.88 -11.75
CA ASP A 56 22.91 -10.76 -12.05
C ASP A 56 22.91 -10.41 -13.55
N GLY A 57 23.51 -11.28 -14.35
CA GLY A 57 23.59 -11.11 -15.79
C GLY A 57 24.51 -12.15 -16.39
N ILE A 58 24.13 -12.65 -17.56
CA ILE A 58 24.95 -13.60 -18.32
C ILE A 58 25.19 -13.03 -19.72
N ALA A 59 26.03 -13.70 -20.52
CA ALA A 59 26.48 -13.16 -21.79
C ALA A 59 25.30 -12.77 -22.70
N ALA A 60 25.38 -11.67 -23.44
CA ALA A 60 24.24 -11.25 -24.27
C ALA A 60 23.86 -12.28 -25.37
N ASP A 61 24.81 -13.10 -25.82
CA ASP A 61 24.53 -14.22 -26.73
C ASP A 61 24.20 -15.49 -25.95
N ALA A 62 23.04 -16.09 -26.24
CA ALA A 62 22.56 -17.29 -25.57
C ALA A 62 23.45 -18.53 -25.69
N ASN A 63 24.35 -18.53 -26.68
CA ASN A 63 25.26 -19.64 -26.96
C ASN A 63 26.66 -19.42 -26.39
N ASP A 64 26.97 -18.22 -25.89
CA ASP A 64 28.26 -17.93 -25.28
C ASP A 64 28.41 -18.70 -23.96
N ARG A 65 29.59 -19.30 -23.79
CA ARG A 65 29.86 -20.25 -22.70
C ARG A 65 30.73 -19.64 -21.62
N THR A 66 30.17 -19.52 -20.43
CA THR A 66 30.86 -19.06 -19.23
C THR A 66 31.48 -20.22 -18.47
N VAL A 67 32.80 -20.22 -18.35
CA VAL A 67 33.54 -21.22 -17.56
C VAL A 67 33.57 -20.79 -16.10
N ILE A 68 32.97 -21.58 -15.21
CA ILE A 68 32.91 -21.29 -13.77
C ILE A 68 34.23 -21.71 -13.11
N LEU A 69 34.59 -22.99 -13.21
CA LEU A 69 35.80 -23.57 -12.61
C LEU A 69 36.71 -24.16 -13.67
N ASN A 70 38.02 -23.99 -13.50
CA ASN A 70 39.02 -24.60 -14.35
C ASN A 70 40.30 -24.96 -13.57
N ALA A 71 41.01 -25.98 -14.06
CA ALA A 71 42.35 -26.32 -13.62
C ALA A 71 43.40 -25.66 -14.54
N SER A 72 44.21 -24.77 -13.99
CA SER A 72 45.26 -24.02 -14.71
C SER A 72 46.31 -24.93 -15.36
N GLY A 73 46.58 -26.07 -14.74
CA GLY A 73 47.52 -27.08 -15.22
C GLY A 73 46.99 -27.95 -16.35
N SER A 74 45.72 -27.81 -16.73
CA SER A 74 45.06 -28.68 -17.70
C SER A 74 43.93 -27.95 -18.47
N ASN A 75 43.08 -28.68 -19.20
CA ASN A 75 41.99 -28.06 -19.98
C ASN A 75 40.59 -28.45 -19.49
N GLU A 76 40.52 -29.09 -18.34
CA GLU A 76 39.32 -29.57 -17.67
C GLU A 76 38.58 -28.40 -16.99
N PHE A 77 37.26 -28.39 -17.12
CA PHE A 77 36.45 -27.25 -16.66
C PHE A 77 35.02 -27.66 -16.34
N LEU A 78 34.29 -26.74 -15.68
CA LEU A 78 32.84 -26.70 -15.55
C LEU A 78 32.32 -25.37 -16.09
N SER A 79 31.22 -25.38 -16.84
CA SER A 79 30.71 -24.21 -17.55
C SER A 79 29.20 -24.24 -17.79
N TYR A 80 28.63 -23.09 -18.13
CA TYR A 80 27.23 -22.92 -18.52
C TYR A 80 27.05 -21.94 -19.69
N THR A 81 25.89 -22.01 -20.35
CA THR A 81 25.34 -20.98 -21.26
C THR A 81 23.96 -20.56 -20.72
N HIS A 82 23.12 -19.83 -21.47
CA HIS A 82 21.75 -19.49 -21.01
C HIS A 82 20.91 -20.71 -20.66
N THR A 83 21.16 -21.83 -21.34
CA THR A 83 20.24 -22.98 -21.28
C THR A 83 20.93 -24.32 -21.07
N SER A 84 22.26 -24.32 -20.94
CA SER A 84 23.07 -25.54 -21.00
C SER A 84 24.18 -25.53 -19.95
N VAL A 85 24.60 -26.70 -19.50
CA VAL A 85 25.83 -26.89 -18.71
C VAL A 85 26.74 -27.90 -19.38
N GLN A 86 28.05 -27.74 -19.23
CA GLN A 86 29.03 -28.65 -19.79
C GLN A 86 30.27 -28.68 -18.90
N GLY A 87 30.80 -29.87 -18.65
CA GLY A 87 32.13 -30.03 -18.10
C GLY A 87 33.06 -30.79 -19.03
N ARG A 88 34.35 -30.78 -18.71
CA ARG A 88 35.35 -31.53 -19.45
C ARG A 88 36.19 -32.38 -18.49
N TRP A 89 36.19 -33.70 -18.72
CA TRP A 89 37.00 -34.67 -17.98
C TRP A 89 37.73 -35.59 -18.95
N GLY A 90 39.05 -35.74 -18.79
CA GLY A 90 39.85 -36.68 -19.59
C GLY A 90 39.72 -36.49 -21.10
N GLY A 91 39.42 -35.26 -21.57
CA GLY A 91 39.20 -34.93 -22.98
C GLY A 91 37.79 -35.13 -23.53
N ARG A 92 36.84 -35.62 -22.72
CA ARG A 92 35.40 -35.72 -23.06
C ARG A 92 34.62 -34.52 -22.54
N TYR A 93 33.46 -34.24 -23.16
CA TYR A 93 32.63 -33.06 -22.88
C TYR A 93 31.19 -33.43 -22.51
N PRO A 94 30.97 -34.15 -21.40
CA PRO A 94 29.62 -34.40 -20.92
C PRO A 94 28.92 -33.09 -20.56
N GLY A 95 27.66 -32.97 -20.96
CA GLY A 95 26.87 -31.78 -20.75
C GLY A 95 25.38 -32.04 -20.95
N ILE A 96 24.58 -31.11 -20.45
CA ILE A 96 23.13 -31.09 -20.55
C ILE A 96 22.79 -29.84 -21.34
N TYR A 97 22.12 -29.98 -22.48
CA TYR A 97 21.96 -28.89 -23.44
C TYR A 97 20.49 -28.49 -23.63
N GLY A 98 20.22 -27.18 -23.60
CA GLY A 98 18.91 -26.59 -23.95
C GLY A 98 17.79 -26.91 -22.95
N LYS A 99 18.10 -27.15 -21.68
CA LYS A 99 17.13 -27.58 -20.66
C LYS A 99 16.79 -26.53 -19.62
N PHE A 100 17.61 -25.49 -19.51
CA PHE A 100 17.55 -24.51 -18.42
C PHE A 100 17.21 -23.10 -18.93
N HIS A 101 16.88 -22.18 -18.02
CA HIS A 101 16.73 -20.74 -18.26
C HIS A 101 17.54 -19.93 -17.26
N PHE A 102 18.85 -20.15 -17.27
CA PHE A 102 19.78 -19.49 -16.36
C PHE A 102 19.72 -17.97 -16.47
N ASP A 103 19.48 -17.41 -17.68
CA ASP A 103 19.27 -15.97 -17.91
C ASP A 103 18.08 -15.38 -17.14
N GLN A 104 17.09 -16.20 -16.80
CA GLN A 104 15.87 -15.79 -16.11
C GLN A 104 15.96 -16.07 -14.62
N THR A 105 16.57 -17.19 -14.24
CA THR A 105 16.63 -17.61 -12.82
C THR A 105 17.81 -17.02 -12.06
N GLY A 106 18.86 -16.56 -12.74
CA GLY A 106 20.03 -15.96 -12.08
C GLY A 106 20.85 -16.95 -11.24
N PHE A 107 20.63 -18.27 -11.39
CA PHE A 107 21.19 -19.30 -10.52
C PHE A 107 21.59 -20.58 -11.26
N VAL A 108 22.77 -21.12 -10.96
CA VAL A 108 23.24 -22.43 -11.46
C VAL A 108 23.69 -23.28 -10.28
N GLU A 109 23.07 -24.45 -10.11
CA GLU A 109 23.59 -25.55 -9.28
C GLU A 109 24.15 -26.66 -10.19
N LEU A 110 25.40 -27.04 -9.98
CA LEU A 110 26.01 -28.23 -10.56
C LEU A 110 26.29 -29.24 -9.46
N HIS A 111 25.98 -30.50 -9.73
CA HIS A 111 26.24 -31.61 -8.83
C HIS A 111 27.00 -32.71 -9.60
N VAL A 112 28.21 -33.00 -9.14
CA VAL A 112 29.15 -33.91 -9.81
C VAL A 112 29.42 -35.12 -8.91
N ALA A 113 28.93 -36.26 -9.35
CA ALA A 113 29.16 -37.57 -8.74
C ALA A 113 29.90 -38.49 -9.72
N ASP A 114 30.38 -39.63 -9.24
CA ASP A 114 31.05 -40.61 -10.10
C ASP A 114 30.12 -41.05 -11.24
N GLY A 115 30.51 -40.73 -12.48
CA GLY A 115 29.74 -41.01 -13.69
C GLY A 115 28.52 -40.12 -13.95
N ILE A 116 28.22 -39.11 -13.13
CA ILE A 116 27.00 -38.29 -13.21
C ILE A 116 27.31 -36.80 -13.08
N LEU A 117 26.78 -36.01 -14.02
CA LEU A 117 26.65 -34.56 -13.88
C LEU A 117 25.17 -34.22 -13.87
N SER A 118 24.70 -33.63 -12.77
CA SER A 118 23.36 -33.06 -12.64
C SER A 118 23.44 -31.55 -12.56
N ALA A 119 22.44 -30.86 -13.09
CA ALA A 119 22.33 -29.41 -12.99
C ALA A 119 20.90 -28.95 -12.76
N SER A 120 20.78 -27.81 -12.10
CA SER A 120 19.52 -27.14 -11.78
C SER A 120 19.64 -25.64 -11.95
N ASP A 121 18.62 -25.00 -12.52
CA ASP A 121 18.49 -23.53 -12.56
C ASP A 121 17.63 -22.97 -11.43
N GLY A 122 17.16 -23.86 -10.54
CA GLY A 122 16.24 -23.50 -9.45
C GLY A 122 14.78 -23.73 -9.80
N GLU A 123 14.46 -24.12 -11.03
CA GLU A 123 13.10 -24.52 -11.43
C GLU A 123 13.10 -25.88 -12.14
N ARG A 124 14.16 -26.16 -12.90
CA ARG A 124 14.33 -27.34 -13.74
C ARG A 124 15.59 -28.07 -13.35
N ARG A 125 15.53 -29.41 -13.33
CA ARG A 125 16.67 -30.28 -13.05
C ARG A 125 16.84 -31.31 -14.16
N ALA A 126 18.09 -31.55 -14.55
CA ALA A 126 18.42 -32.59 -15.50
C ALA A 126 19.80 -33.20 -15.17
N SER A 127 20.04 -34.41 -15.66
CA SER A 127 21.27 -35.15 -15.40
C SER A 127 21.77 -35.82 -16.68
N VAL A 128 23.08 -35.99 -16.79
CA VAL A 128 23.73 -36.76 -17.84
C VAL A 128 24.67 -37.78 -17.20
N PHE A 129 24.65 -39.00 -17.74
CA PHE A 129 25.54 -40.07 -17.34
C PHE A 129 26.70 -40.17 -18.33
N ASP A 130 27.92 -40.13 -17.82
CA ASP A 130 29.13 -40.27 -18.62
C ASP A 130 30.26 -40.84 -17.75
N SER A 131 30.76 -42.03 -18.11
CA SER A 131 31.80 -42.74 -17.37
C SER A 131 33.16 -42.01 -17.27
N ALA A 132 33.32 -40.86 -17.93
CA ALA A 132 34.50 -40.02 -17.81
C ALA A 132 34.39 -38.98 -16.69
N ILE A 133 33.19 -38.74 -16.15
CA ILE A 133 32.98 -37.84 -15.02
C ILE A 133 33.54 -38.51 -13.77
N ASP A 134 34.71 -38.05 -13.32
CA ASP A 134 35.32 -38.48 -12.06
C ASP A 134 35.52 -37.22 -11.19
N PRO A 135 34.76 -37.06 -10.09
CA PRO A 135 34.82 -35.87 -9.26
C PRO A 135 36.17 -35.67 -8.56
N LEU A 136 36.99 -36.72 -8.42
CA LEU A 136 38.29 -36.67 -7.76
C LEU A 136 39.45 -36.34 -8.71
N SER A 137 39.20 -36.43 -10.02
CA SER A 137 40.25 -36.38 -11.04
C SER A 137 40.81 -34.97 -11.33
N ILE A 138 40.13 -33.92 -10.90
CA ILE A 138 40.48 -32.52 -11.20
C ILE A 138 40.69 -31.75 -9.92
N SER A 139 41.78 -30.98 -9.85
CA SER A 139 41.96 -29.93 -8.86
C SER A 139 41.76 -28.57 -9.53
N TYR A 140 40.80 -27.80 -9.04
CA TYR A 140 40.43 -26.50 -9.58
C TYR A 140 41.18 -25.41 -8.83
N ASP A 141 41.79 -24.49 -9.56
CA ASP A 141 42.55 -23.37 -8.99
C ASP A 141 42.22 -22.03 -9.66
N TRP A 142 41.37 -22.03 -10.69
CA TRP A 142 40.84 -20.83 -11.31
C TRP A 142 39.31 -20.78 -11.28
N LEU A 143 38.81 -19.61 -10.91
CA LEU A 143 37.44 -19.16 -11.13
C LEU A 143 37.42 -18.21 -12.35
N PHE A 144 36.53 -18.47 -13.31
CA PHE A 144 36.35 -17.65 -14.52
C PHE A 144 37.60 -17.51 -15.38
N ARG A 145 37.97 -18.59 -16.09
CA ARG A 145 39.21 -18.65 -16.89
C ARG A 145 39.17 -17.78 -18.15
N ARG A 146 40.36 -17.27 -18.53
CA ARG A 146 40.73 -16.92 -19.90
C ARG A 146 41.67 -17.97 -20.57
N GLY A 147 41.33 -18.45 -21.77
CA GLY A 147 42.32 -18.93 -22.76
C GLY A 147 42.07 -20.28 -23.45
N TYR A 148 41.28 -20.28 -24.52
CA TYR A 148 41.53 -20.68 -25.93
C TYR A 148 40.19 -20.48 -26.65
N ASN A 149 40.03 -19.38 -27.41
CA ASN A 149 38.86 -19.00 -28.23
C ASN A 149 37.45 -18.96 -27.60
N ASP A 150 37.27 -19.46 -26.38
CA ASP A 150 35.97 -19.45 -25.70
C ASP A 150 35.88 -18.19 -24.80
N TYR A 151 34.84 -17.39 -25.04
CA TYR A 151 34.57 -16.11 -24.41
C TYR A 151 33.14 -16.13 -23.85
N ALA A 152 32.94 -15.56 -22.67
CA ALA A 152 31.62 -15.15 -22.22
C ALA A 152 31.73 -14.06 -21.15
N GLU A 153 30.85 -13.09 -21.29
CA GLU A 153 30.62 -11.97 -20.38
C GLU A 153 29.57 -12.38 -19.33
N GLY A 154 29.71 -11.96 -18.09
CA GLY A 154 28.73 -12.29 -17.05
C GLY A 154 28.96 -11.51 -15.77
N VAL A 155 27.90 -11.31 -15.00
CA VAL A 155 27.88 -10.54 -13.76
C VAL A 155 27.62 -11.49 -12.62
N ILE A 156 28.61 -11.70 -11.75
CA ILE A 156 28.55 -12.75 -10.73
C ILE A 156 28.55 -12.14 -9.35
N VAL A 157 27.70 -12.71 -8.50
CA VAL A 157 27.39 -12.19 -7.16
C VAL A 157 28.02 -13.08 -6.08
N ALA A 158 27.98 -14.42 -6.24
CA ALA A 158 28.61 -15.34 -5.29
C ALA A 158 28.89 -16.72 -5.91
N VAL A 159 29.89 -17.44 -5.36
CA VAL A 159 30.22 -18.83 -5.72
C VAL A 159 30.44 -19.68 -4.47
N LEU A 160 29.75 -20.82 -4.39
CA LEU A 160 29.93 -21.83 -3.35
C LEU A 160 30.50 -23.12 -3.92
N LEU A 161 31.57 -23.63 -3.32
CA LEU A 161 32.21 -24.90 -3.63
C LEU A 161 31.98 -25.85 -2.47
N MET A 162 31.09 -26.83 -2.64
CA MET A 162 30.67 -27.73 -1.56
C MET A 162 31.23 -29.13 -1.79
N ASP A 163 32.14 -29.57 -0.92
CA ASP A 163 32.63 -30.94 -0.92
C ASP A 163 31.72 -31.80 -0.03
N LEU A 164 30.87 -32.63 -0.65
CA LEU A 164 29.86 -33.40 0.08
C LEU A 164 30.49 -34.57 0.85
N GLY A 165 31.67 -35.03 0.43
CA GLY A 165 32.43 -36.09 1.13
C GLY A 165 33.23 -35.57 2.33
N ALA A 166 33.58 -34.28 2.34
CA ALA A 166 34.28 -33.63 3.44
C ALA A 166 33.84 -32.15 3.56
N PRO A 167 32.75 -31.86 4.30
CA PRO A 167 32.20 -30.51 4.38
C PRO A 167 33.20 -29.42 4.80
N ASN A 168 34.21 -29.77 5.62
CA ASN A 168 35.29 -28.88 6.04
C ASN A 168 36.27 -28.47 4.92
N ASN A 169 36.19 -29.13 3.76
CA ASN A 169 36.93 -28.77 2.53
C ASN A 169 36.10 -27.85 1.62
N SER A 170 34.88 -27.47 2.02
CA SER A 170 34.03 -26.54 1.26
C SER A 170 34.53 -25.10 1.39
N ARG A 171 34.27 -24.29 0.36
CA ARG A 171 34.71 -22.90 0.26
C ARG A 171 33.59 -22.01 -0.26
N ALA A 172 33.56 -20.76 0.18
CA ALA A 172 32.58 -19.77 -0.23
C ALA A 172 33.27 -18.48 -0.63
N TYR A 173 32.89 -17.92 -1.77
CA TYR A 173 33.47 -16.71 -2.34
C TYR A 173 32.37 -15.70 -2.62
N GLY A 174 32.56 -14.47 -2.13
CA GLY A 174 31.75 -13.30 -2.46
C GLY A 174 32.64 -12.15 -2.95
N PHE A 175 32.05 -11.03 -3.36
CA PHE A 175 32.77 -9.91 -3.96
C PHE A 175 32.50 -8.60 -3.20
N ASP A 176 33.56 -7.83 -2.95
CA ASP A 176 33.60 -6.59 -2.16
C ASP A 176 34.26 -5.47 -2.99
N ASP A 177 33.63 -4.29 -3.07
CA ASP A 177 34.08 -3.09 -3.81
C ASP A 177 35.53 -2.66 -3.53
N GLU A 178 35.99 -2.78 -2.29
CA GLU A 178 37.31 -2.34 -1.86
C GLU A 178 38.38 -3.45 -1.94
N LEU A 179 38.01 -4.71 -1.67
CA LEU A 179 38.93 -5.84 -1.50
C LEU A 179 38.96 -6.83 -2.67
N GLY A 180 37.96 -6.81 -3.56
CA GLY A 180 37.80 -7.76 -4.66
C GLY A 180 37.07 -9.05 -4.24
N MET A 181 37.37 -10.20 -4.86
CA MET A 181 36.78 -11.48 -4.44
C MET A 181 37.39 -11.94 -3.11
N VAL A 182 36.53 -12.17 -2.12
CA VAL A 182 36.90 -12.55 -0.76
C VAL A 182 36.35 -13.94 -0.46
N GLU A 183 37.24 -14.85 -0.04
CA GLU A 183 36.81 -16.12 0.56
C GLU A 183 36.25 -15.82 1.95
N LEU A 184 34.98 -16.19 2.19
CA LEU A 184 34.30 -15.88 3.45
C LEU A 184 34.94 -16.65 4.61
N GLY A 185 35.56 -15.91 5.54
CA GLY A 185 36.40 -16.46 6.62
C GLY A 185 37.86 -16.72 6.23
N GLY A 186 38.29 -16.41 5.00
CA GLY A 186 39.63 -16.61 4.46
C GLY A 186 40.49 -15.35 4.36
N THR A 187 41.60 -15.42 3.62
CA THR A 187 42.49 -14.26 3.36
C THR A 187 42.15 -13.66 1.99
N PRO A 188 42.07 -12.32 1.84
CA PRO A 188 41.75 -11.69 0.55
C PRO A 188 42.72 -12.13 -0.55
N THR A 189 42.20 -12.62 -1.68
CA THR A 189 43.01 -13.06 -2.81
C THR A 189 42.99 -11.99 -3.91
N SER A 190 44.17 -11.61 -4.43
CA SER A 190 44.25 -10.48 -5.34
C SER A 190 43.73 -10.83 -6.74
N PHE A 191 42.69 -10.11 -7.13
CA PHE A 191 42.11 -10.06 -8.47
C PHE A 191 43.15 -9.46 -9.48
N ARG A 192 43.28 -9.97 -10.73
CA ARG A 192 43.86 -9.21 -11.88
C ARG A 192 42.88 -8.91 -13.06
N GLY A 193 42.68 -7.62 -13.40
CA GLY A 193 42.15 -7.17 -14.71
C GLY A 193 40.64 -6.93 -14.87
N PHE A 194 39.95 -6.32 -13.90
CA PHE A 194 38.48 -6.16 -13.87
C PHE A 194 38.05 -4.70 -13.88
N GLN A 195 36.79 -4.50 -14.21
CA GLN A 195 36.12 -3.21 -14.15
C GLN A 195 34.96 -3.30 -13.17
N TRP A 196 34.92 -2.37 -12.21
CA TRP A 196 33.80 -2.21 -11.30
C TRP A 196 32.58 -1.70 -12.07
N ARG A 197 31.48 -2.44 -11.99
CA ARG A 197 30.14 -1.98 -12.36
C ARG A 197 29.25 -2.26 -11.16
N PRO A 198 29.03 -1.29 -10.27
CA PRO A 198 28.17 -1.52 -9.12
C PRO A 198 26.74 -1.73 -9.63
N THR A 199 26.27 -2.97 -9.57
CA THR A 199 24.85 -3.29 -9.55
C THR A 199 24.53 -3.84 -8.16
N GLN A 200 23.58 -3.20 -7.48
CA GLN A 200 23.03 -3.71 -6.24
C GLN A 200 21.98 -4.74 -6.58
N THR A 201 22.39 -6.00 -6.64
CA THR A 201 21.45 -7.11 -6.83
C THR A 201 21.65 -8.13 -5.74
N GLN A 202 20.60 -8.26 -4.93
CA GLN A 202 20.46 -9.31 -3.94
C GLN A 202 20.14 -10.60 -4.70
N PRO A 203 20.99 -11.64 -4.65
CA PRO A 203 20.67 -12.88 -5.32
C PRO A 203 19.47 -13.51 -4.62
N THR A 204 18.33 -13.59 -5.31
CA THR A 204 17.17 -14.32 -4.82
C THR A 204 17.49 -15.80 -4.83
N ASN A 205 17.32 -16.46 -3.69
CA ASN A 205 17.54 -17.89 -3.59
C ASN A 205 16.40 -18.62 -4.31
N PRO A 206 16.67 -19.69 -5.09
CA PRO A 206 15.59 -20.52 -5.59
C PRO A 206 14.82 -21.15 -4.43
N ASP A 207 13.55 -21.47 -4.68
CA ASP A 207 12.57 -21.99 -3.73
C ASP A 207 13.17 -23.10 -2.83
N THR A 208 12.89 -23.04 -1.52
CA THR A 208 13.47 -23.95 -0.52
C THR A 208 13.12 -25.41 -0.77
N SER A 209 12.04 -25.68 -1.53
CA SER A 209 11.65 -27.01 -1.99
C SER A 209 12.64 -27.69 -2.95
N HIS A 210 13.62 -26.95 -3.50
CA HIS A 210 14.68 -27.49 -4.35
C HIS A 210 15.82 -28.15 -3.57
N PHE A 211 15.92 -27.87 -2.27
CA PHE A 211 16.82 -28.51 -1.33
C PHE A 211 16.03 -29.58 -0.56
N ASN A 212 16.46 -30.83 -0.65
CA ASN A 212 15.89 -31.91 0.17
C ASN A 212 16.07 -31.54 1.64
N GLU A 213 14.98 -31.52 2.42
CA GLU A 213 14.95 -31.21 3.86
C GLU A 213 16.02 -32.00 4.66
N THR A 214 16.30 -33.24 4.25
CA THR A 214 17.32 -34.12 4.86
C THR A 214 18.74 -33.61 4.57
N ASP A 215 18.97 -33.10 3.37
CA ASP A 215 20.25 -32.51 2.97
C ASP A 215 20.41 -31.11 3.58
N TRP A 216 19.33 -30.32 3.63
CA TRP A 216 19.27 -29.02 4.31
C TRP A 216 19.55 -29.14 5.81
N GLN A 217 18.94 -30.13 6.49
CA GLN A 217 19.16 -30.42 7.90
C GLN A 217 20.55 -31.03 8.18
N ALA A 218 21.08 -31.86 7.27
CA ALA A 218 22.45 -32.38 7.39
C ALA A 218 23.54 -31.31 7.19
N TRP A 219 23.25 -30.25 6.43
CA TRP A 219 24.19 -29.17 6.12
C TRP A 219 24.03 -27.92 7.01
N PHE A 220 22.82 -27.64 7.52
CA PHE A 220 22.48 -26.41 8.24
C PHE A 220 21.62 -26.61 9.50
N GLY A 221 21.18 -27.84 9.81
CA GLY A 221 20.37 -28.14 10.99
C GLY A 221 21.20 -28.13 12.29
N GLU A 222 20.57 -27.71 13.39
CA GLU A 222 21.15 -27.88 14.73
C GLU A 222 21.26 -29.37 15.06
N ASP A 223 22.46 -29.76 15.46
CA ASP A 223 22.88 -31.10 15.87
C ASP A 223 21.93 -31.71 16.92
N THR A 224 20.87 -32.40 16.50
CA THR A 224 20.25 -33.49 17.26
C THR A 224 19.81 -34.62 16.32
N LEU A 225 20.64 -35.65 16.25
CA LEU A 225 20.37 -36.92 15.57
C LEU A 225 19.03 -37.54 16.04
N PRO A 226 18.11 -37.95 15.14
CA PRO A 226 17.05 -38.89 15.50
C PRO A 226 17.61 -40.31 15.55
N GLU A 227 17.28 -41.06 16.61
CA GLU A 227 17.52 -42.52 16.66
C GLU A 227 16.75 -43.23 15.53
N PRO A 228 17.32 -44.29 14.92
CA PRO A 228 16.70 -44.97 13.78
C PRO A 228 15.58 -45.91 14.24
N GLU A 229 14.37 -45.71 13.71
CA GLU A 229 13.27 -46.69 13.78
C GLU A 229 13.24 -47.58 12.50
N PRO A 230 12.70 -48.81 12.61
CA PRO A 230 13.12 -49.95 11.78
C PRO A 230 12.43 -50.06 10.41
N GLU A 231 13.11 -50.80 9.52
CA GLU A 231 12.84 -51.02 8.08
C GLU A 231 11.38 -51.44 7.73
N PRO A 232 10.82 -50.96 6.60
CA PRO A 232 9.52 -51.42 6.11
C PRO A 232 9.62 -52.69 5.24
N GLU A 233 8.67 -53.61 5.43
CA GLU A 233 8.43 -54.78 4.58
C GLU A 233 7.90 -54.39 3.18
N PRO A 234 8.11 -55.23 2.14
CA PRO A 234 7.87 -54.84 0.74
C PRO A 234 6.43 -55.05 0.31
N GLU A 235 5.88 -54.10 -0.46
CA GLU A 235 4.60 -54.22 -1.17
C GLU A 235 4.76 -54.07 -2.70
N PRO A 236 3.78 -54.59 -3.50
CA PRO A 236 4.03 -55.33 -4.74
C PRO A 236 3.97 -54.51 -6.05
N GLU A 237 4.41 -55.17 -7.13
CA GLU A 237 4.65 -54.70 -8.51
C GLU A 237 3.48 -53.97 -9.24
N PRO A 238 3.78 -53.11 -10.24
CA PRO A 238 2.80 -52.25 -10.91
C PRO A 238 2.08 -52.92 -12.10
N GLU A 239 0.82 -52.53 -12.34
CA GLU A 239 0.02 -52.84 -13.53
C GLU A 239 0.12 -51.74 -14.61
N PRO A 240 -0.14 -52.05 -15.90
CA PRO A 240 0.44 -51.34 -17.06
C PRO A 240 -0.39 -50.16 -17.61
N GLU A 241 0.33 -49.27 -18.29
CA GLU A 241 -0.13 -48.03 -18.96
C GLU A 241 -1.10 -48.26 -20.14
N PRO A 242 -2.04 -47.32 -20.41
CA PRO A 242 -2.80 -47.28 -21.66
C PRO A 242 -2.15 -46.36 -22.72
N GLU A 243 -2.27 -46.82 -23.98
CA GLU A 243 -1.71 -46.27 -25.24
C GLU A 243 -2.30 -44.90 -25.68
N PRO A 244 -1.62 -44.16 -26.59
CA PRO A 244 -2.01 -42.82 -27.03
C PRO A 244 -2.82 -42.81 -28.34
N GLU A 245 -3.74 -41.85 -28.50
CA GLU A 245 -4.33 -41.41 -29.77
C GLU A 245 -4.65 -39.89 -29.71
N PRO A 246 -4.99 -39.18 -30.81
CA PRO A 246 -4.09 -38.69 -31.87
C PRO A 246 -4.21 -37.14 -32.10
N GLU A 247 -3.17 -36.50 -32.64
CA GLU A 247 -3.24 -35.19 -33.33
C GLU A 247 -3.77 -35.38 -34.78
N PRO A 248 -4.19 -34.37 -35.60
CA PRO A 248 -3.96 -32.91 -35.56
C PRO A 248 -5.22 -32.06 -35.99
N GLU A 249 -5.16 -30.72 -36.08
CA GLU A 249 -4.91 -29.93 -37.32
C GLU A 249 -4.87 -28.41 -37.04
N PRO A 250 -4.30 -27.59 -37.96
CA PRO A 250 -3.55 -26.37 -37.64
C PRO A 250 -4.40 -25.11 -37.59
N GLU A 251 -4.04 -24.20 -36.68
CA GLU A 251 -4.57 -22.83 -36.66
C GLU A 251 -3.85 -21.93 -37.70
N PRO A 252 -4.57 -20.98 -38.32
CA PRO A 252 -4.05 -20.13 -39.39
C PRO A 252 -3.11 -19.02 -38.88
N GLU A 253 -2.20 -18.62 -39.77
CA GLU A 253 -1.16 -17.58 -39.60
C GLU A 253 -1.71 -16.19 -39.18
N PRO A 254 -0.91 -15.39 -38.45
CA PRO A 254 -1.28 -14.03 -38.07
C PRO A 254 -1.01 -13.01 -39.20
N GLU A 255 -1.94 -12.08 -39.38
CA GLU A 255 -1.74 -10.83 -40.15
C GLU A 255 -1.77 -9.61 -39.19
N PRO A 256 -1.18 -8.47 -39.60
CA PRO A 256 -0.19 -7.74 -38.80
C PRO A 256 -0.74 -6.64 -37.88
N GLU A 257 0.07 -6.31 -36.87
CA GLU A 257 -0.14 -5.22 -35.89
C GLU A 257 -0.41 -3.84 -36.52
N PRO A 258 -1.36 -3.05 -35.99
CA PRO A 258 -1.32 -1.59 -36.12
C PRO A 258 -0.47 -0.98 -35.00
N THR A 259 0.58 -0.30 -35.43
CA THR A 259 1.51 0.55 -34.66
C THR A 259 0.75 1.64 -33.86
N PRO A 260 1.25 2.09 -32.69
CA PRO A 260 0.53 3.00 -31.79
C PRO A 260 0.44 4.44 -32.34
N ALA A 261 -0.60 5.16 -31.91
CA ALA A 261 -0.69 6.62 -32.07
C ALA A 261 0.18 7.33 -31.02
N PRO A 262 0.84 8.47 -31.34
CA PRO A 262 1.87 9.06 -30.48
C PRO A 262 1.31 9.95 -29.36
N GLU A 263 1.94 9.86 -28.19
CA GLU A 263 1.75 10.70 -27.01
C GLU A 263 2.11 12.18 -27.27
N SER A 264 1.36 13.10 -26.65
CA SER A 264 1.69 14.53 -26.60
C SER A 264 2.77 14.81 -25.54
N PRO A 265 3.87 15.55 -25.86
CA PRO A 265 4.97 15.74 -24.92
C PRO A 265 4.74 16.92 -23.95
N SER A 266 5.05 16.69 -22.68
CA SER A 266 5.20 17.69 -21.61
C SER A 266 6.56 18.40 -21.70
N VAL A 267 6.60 19.63 -21.19
CA VAL A 267 7.68 20.62 -21.38
C VAL A 267 8.93 20.28 -20.57
N LEU A 268 9.91 19.65 -21.23
CA LEU A 268 11.31 19.56 -20.80
C LEU A 268 12.07 20.84 -21.19
N ALA A 269 13.17 21.15 -20.48
CA ALA A 269 14.14 22.13 -20.96
C ALA A 269 14.83 21.59 -22.24
N LEU A 270 14.21 21.86 -23.40
CA LEU A 270 14.61 21.31 -24.69
C LEU A 270 15.87 22.02 -25.21
N GLN A 271 16.93 21.26 -25.46
CA GLN A 271 18.10 21.75 -26.20
C GLN A 271 17.78 21.80 -27.70
N ALA A 272 18.47 22.66 -28.45
CA ALA A 272 18.34 22.70 -29.90
C ALA A 272 19.56 22.08 -30.58
N LEU A 273 19.32 21.32 -31.63
CA LEU A 273 20.37 20.79 -32.49
C LEU A 273 20.72 21.84 -33.55
N ARG A 274 21.95 22.34 -33.54
CA ARG A 274 22.44 23.32 -34.52
C ARG A 274 23.13 22.61 -35.67
N PHE A 275 22.69 22.90 -36.89
CA PHE A 275 23.37 22.48 -38.12
C PHE A 275 24.31 23.59 -38.60
N ASP A 276 25.58 23.25 -38.78
CA ASP A 276 26.66 24.16 -39.18
C ASP A 276 26.58 24.64 -40.64
N GLY A 277 25.66 24.11 -41.44
CA GLY A 277 25.55 24.40 -42.87
C GLY A 277 26.52 23.62 -43.75
N VAL A 278 27.59 23.04 -43.20
CA VAL A 278 28.74 22.52 -43.96
C VAL A 278 28.74 20.99 -44.04
N SER A 279 28.68 20.31 -42.90
CA SER A 279 28.86 18.85 -42.78
C SER A 279 27.77 18.12 -41.99
N GLN A 280 26.96 18.85 -41.23
CA GLN A 280 25.95 18.25 -40.37
C GLN A 280 24.62 18.05 -41.11
N TYR A 281 24.05 16.86 -41.01
CA TYR A 281 22.69 16.55 -41.49
C TYR A 281 22.13 15.33 -40.74
N GLY A 282 20.80 15.20 -40.71
CA GLY A 282 20.11 14.06 -40.08
C GLY A 282 19.49 13.13 -41.11
N GLN A 283 19.60 11.82 -40.90
CA GLN A 283 18.79 10.84 -41.61
C GLN A 283 17.65 10.38 -40.72
N ILE A 284 16.43 10.45 -41.27
CA ILE A 284 15.23 9.96 -40.61
C ILE A 284 14.78 8.66 -41.29
N PRO A 285 14.13 7.73 -40.57
CA PRO A 285 13.51 6.58 -41.21
C PRO A 285 12.60 7.06 -42.36
N PRO A 286 12.64 6.42 -43.54
CA PRO A 286 11.90 6.91 -44.69
C PRO A 286 10.42 7.10 -44.37
N TRP A 287 9.94 8.32 -44.63
CA TRP A 287 8.58 8.74 -44.35
C TRP A 287 7.90 9.19 -45.63
N GLN A 288 6.81 8.52 -45.99
CA GLN A 288 5.98 8.89 -47.13
C GLN A 288 4.58 9.20 -46.64
N PRO A 289 4.07 10.43 -46.87
CA PRO A 289 2.70 10.76 -46.56
C PRO A 289 1.72 9.90 -47.34
N THR A 290 0.62 9.50 -46.69
CA THR A 290 -0.47 8.72 -47.26
C THR A 290 -1.63 9.58 -47.78
N GLY A 291 -1.57 10.90 -47.53
CA GLY A 291 -2.45 11.90 -48.11
C GLY A 291 -1.97 13.31 -47.78
N SER A 292 -2.87 14.21 -47.41
CA SER A 292 -2.49 15.55 -46.95
C SER A 292 -1.66 15.46 -45.66
N PHE A 293 -0.67 16.33 -45.50
CA PHE A 293 0.19 16.29 -44.32
C PHE A 293 0.58 17.69 -43.84
N LYS A 294 0.94 17.78 -42.56
CA LYS A 294 1.48 18.96 -41.90
C LYS A 294 2.93 18.74 -41.47
N VAL A 295 3.72 19.81 -41.53
CA VAL A 295 5.07 19.88 -40.97
C VAL A 295 5.12 21.04 -40.00
N VAL A 296 5.47 20.77 -38.74
CA VAL A 296 5.60 21.78 -37.69
C VAL A 296 7.03 21.76 -37.15
N ALA A 297 7.69 22.91 -37.13
CA ALA A 297 9.07 23.05 -36.66
C ALA A 297 9.23 24.25 -35.72
N TYR A 298 9.91 24.02 -34.58
CA TYR A 298 10.33 25.08 -33.67
C TYR A 298 11.82 25.39 -33.90
N LEU A 299 12.08 26.62 -34.33
CA LEU A 299 13.38 27.09 -34.81
C LEU A 299 13.99 28.02 -33.76
N THR A 300 15.27 27.82 -33.44
CA THR A 300 15.97 28.62 -32.41
C THR A 300 17.10 29.46 -32.99
N GLN A 301 17.57 29.14 -34.19
CA GLN A 301 18.54 29.94 -34.94
C GLN A 301 18.36 29.70 -36.43
N LEU A 302 18.40 30.75 -37.26
CA LEU A 302 18.37 30.64 -38.72
C LEU A 302 19.76 30.87 -39.35
N ALA A 303 19.86 30.68 -40.66
CA ALA A 303 21.06 30.99 -41.42
C ALA A 303 21.43 32.48 -41.28
N ASP A 304 22.73 32.80 -41.24
CA ASP A 304 23.19 34.18 -40.97
C ASP A 304 22.73 35.20 -42.04
N LYS A 305 22.41 34.74 -43.26
CA LYS A 305 21.87 35.57 -44.34
C LYS A 305 20.37 35.32 -44.51
N PRO A 306 19.51 36.35 -44.44
CA PRO A 306 18.06 36.17 -44.55
C PRO A 306 17.56 35.51 -45.84
N SER A 307 18.31 35.65 -46.93
CA SER A 307 17.99 35.03 -48.22
C SER A 307 18.52 33.61 -48.39
N GLU A 308 19.29 33.09 -47.42
CA GLU A 308 19.89 31.77 -47.48
C GLU A 308 18.83 30.71 -47.19
N ARG A 309 18.76 29.72 -48.09
CA ARG A 309 17.71 28.71 -48.08
C ARG A 309 18.15 27.51 -47.26
N THR A 310 17.35 27.19 -46.27
CA THR A 310 17.47 25.98 -45.47
C THR A 310 16.48 24.94 -45.98
N ILE A 311 17.00 23.78 -46.40
CA ILE A 311 16.16 22.64 -46.79
C ILE A 311 15.80 21.88 -45.52
N LEU A 312 14.55 21.97 -45.10
CA LEU A 312 14.06 21.30 -43.90
C LEU A 312 13.93 19.78 -44.15
N LEU A 313 13.21 19.38 -45.20
CA LEU A 313 12.99 17.98 -45.57
C LEU A 313 13.34 17.76 -47.03
N SER A 314 13.90 16.59 -47.33
CA SER A 314 14.15 16.19 -48.72
C SER A 314 14.20 14.68 -48.89
N SER A 315 14.07 14.25 -50.14
CA SER A 315 14.11 12.85 -50.53
C SER A 315 15.50 12.46 -51.01
N SER A 316 16.20 11.54 -50.35
CA SER A 316 17.49 10.96 -50.76
C SER A 316 17.49 10.49 -52.22
N SER A 317 16.36 9.91 -52.63
CA SER A 317 16.13 9.25 -53.92
C SER A 317 15.67 10.16 -55.04
N SER A 318 15.33 11.42 -54.73
CA SER A 318 14.93 12.41 -55.72
C SER A 318 15.53 13.79 -55.41
N SER A 319 15.07 14.82 -56.10
CA SER A 319 15.54 16.20 -55.87
C SER A 319 14.47 17.09 -55.27
N GLU A 320 13.38 16.48 -54.80
CA GLU A 320 12.23 17.11 -54.18
C GLU A 320 12.53 17.47 -52.72
N PHE A 321 11.99 18.60 -52.27
CA PHE A 321 12.28 19.15 -50.96
C PHE A 321 11.18 20.09 -50.46
N LEU A 322 11.22 20.35 -49.15
CA LEU A 322 10.58 21.47 -48.49
C LEU A 322 11.66 22.34 -47.86
N SER A 323 11.61 23.64 -48.11
CA SER A 323 12.65 24.59 -47.70
C SER A 323 12.06 25.92 -47.26
N PHE A 324 12.87 26.68 -46.54
CA PHE A 324 12.53 28.00 -46.06
C PHE A 324 13.74 28.93 -46.04
N THR A 325 13.49 30.24 -46.06
CA THR A 325 14.45 31.30 -45.69
C THR A 325 13.88 32.03 -44.46
N HIS A 326 14.39 33.20 -44.09
CA HIS A 326 13.82 33.97 -42.97
C HIS A 326 12.35 34.39 -43.18
N ASP A 327 11.91 34.53 -44.44
CA ASP A 327 10.60 35.11 -44.76
C ASP A 327 9.82 34.36 -45.84
N THR A 328 10.34 33.22 -46.32
CA THR A 328 9.85 32.52 -47.51
C THR A 328 9.75 31.03 -47.26
N ILE A 329 8.72 30.40 -47.81
CA ILE A 329 8.60 28.93 -47.94
C ILE A 329 8.63 28.55 -49.42
N GLN A 330 9.37 27.49 -49.75
CA GLN A 330 9.38 26.91 -51.09
C GLN A 330 9.49 25.39 -50.99
N GLY A 331 8.58 24.69 -51.66
CA GLY A 331 8.74 23.28 -51.92
C GLY A 331 9.07 23.02 -53.38
N ARG A 332 9.56 21.81 -53.67
CA ARG A 332 9.78 21.33 -55.02
C ARG A 332 8.95 20.06 -55.24
N TRP A 333 8.18 20.06 -56.33
CA TRP A 333 7.44 18.90 -56.82
C TRP A 333 7.47 18.83 -58.34
N GLY A 334 7.87 17.69 -58.89
CA GLY A 334 7.94 17.46 -60.33
C GLY A 334 8.84 18.46 -61.06
N GLY A 335 9.87 18.99 -60.38
CA GLY A 335 10.75 20.01 -60.92
C GLY A 335 10.18 21.44 -60.96
N LYS A 336 9.02 21.69 -60.36
CA LYS A 336 8.48 23.05 -60.15
C LYS A 336 8.66 23.49 -58.70
N TYR A 337 8.65 24.80 -58.48
CA TYR A 337 8.99 25.43 -57.20
C TYR A 337 7.86 26.32 -56.66
N PRO A 338 6.67 25.76 -56.38
CA PRO A 338 5.62 26.53 -55.73
C PRO A 338 6.08 26.95 -54.33
N GLY A 339 5.77 28.19 -53.97
CA GLY A 339 6.22 28.80 -52.72
C GLY A 339 5.51 30.10 -52.42
N ILE A 340 5.67 30.57 -51.19
CA ILE A 340 5.12 31.80 -50.66
C ILE A 340 6.33 32.64 -50.23
N TYR A 341 6.52 33.79 -50.88
CA TYR A 341 7.78 34.54 -50.83
C TYR A 341 7.62 35.87 -50.11
N GLY A 342 8.48 36.15 -49.12
CA GLY A 342 8.57 37.43 -48.41
C GLY A 342 7.33 37.77 -47.58
N LYS A 343 6.76 36.78 -46.91
CA LYS A 343 5.49 36.90 -46.17
C LYS A 343 5.57 36.58 -44.68
N PHE A 344 6.70 36.06 -44.21
CA PHE A 344 6.85 35.56 -42.85
C PHE A 344 8.01 36.26 -42.16
N ASP A 345 8.08 36.15 -40.83
CA ASP A 345 9.26 36.49 -40.05
C ASP A 345 9.61 35.32 -39.11
N PHE A 346 10.23 34.29 -39.68
CA PHE A 346 10.59 33.07 -38.94
C PHE A 346 11.74 33.30 -37.96
N GLU A 347 12.55 34.34 -38.16
CA GLU A 347 13.61 34.72 -37.21
C GLU A 347 12.99 35.28 -35.93
N GLN A 348 11.97 36.12 -36.06
CA GLN A 348 11.24 36.66 -34.93
C GLN A 348 10.31 35.61 -34.27
N SER A 349 9.60 34.81 -35.07
CA SER A 349 8.57 33.92 -34.53
C SER A 349 9.11 32.62 -33.94
N GLY A 350 10.25 32.13 -34.41
CA GLY A 350 10.80 30.84 -34.00
C GLY A 350 9.89 29.63 -34.30
N PHE A 351 8.87 29.80 -35.14
CA PHE A 351 7.86 28.78 -35.42
C PHE A 351 7.52 28.73 -36.91
N LEU A 352 7.43 27.51 -37.44
CA LEU A 352 7.08 27.26 -38.84
C LEU A 352 6.07 26.12 -38.91
N SER A 353 4.94 26.35 -39.58
CA SER A 353 3.91 25.34 -39.85
C SER A 353 3.58 25.32 -41.33
N LEU A 354 3.64 24.15 -41.96
CA LEU A 354 3.30 23.92 -43.36
C LEU A 354 2.16 22.90 -43.44
N ARG A 355 1.16 23.14 -44.29
CA ARG A 355 0.17 22.14 -44.69
C ARG A 355 0.23 21.93 -46.20
N ILE A 356 0.40 20.68 -46.61
CA ILE A 356 0.50 20.29 -48.01
C ILE A 356 -0.67 19.36 -48.32
N SER A 357 -1.54 19.81 -49.22
CA SER A 357 -2.61 18.99 -49.79
C SER A 357 -2.54 19.02 -51.31
N LEU A 358 -3.32 18.17 -51.98
CA LEU A 358 -3.28 18.08 -53.43
C LEU A 358 -3.57 19.44 -54.06
N GLY A 359 -2.57 20.01 -54.73
CA GLY A 359 -2.67 21.29 -55.40
C GLY A 359 -2.46 22.53 -54.52
N LEU A 360 -2.18 22.40 -53.22
CA LEU A 360 -2.15 23.52 -52.28
C LEU A 360 -1.00 23.39 -51.26
N LEU A 361 -0.29 24.50 -51.05
CA LEU A 361 0.67 24.68 -49.97
C LEU A 361 0.21 25.86 -49.12
N GLU A 362 -0.04 25.61 -47.84
CA GLU A 362 -0.32 26.62 -46.82
C GLU A 362 0.86 26.70 -45.86
N ALA A 363 1.22 27.91 -45.42
CA ALA A 363 2.30 28.14 -44.49
C ALA A 363 1.96 29.23 -43.48
N SER A 364 2.45 29.07 -42.26
CA SER A 364 2.28 30.01 -41.15
C SER A 364 3.56 30.11 -40.31
N ASP A 365 3.84 31.29 -39.80
CA ASP A 365 4.87 31.55 -38.79
C ASP A 365 4.29 31.66 -37.36
N GLY A 366 3.00 31.37 -37.20
CA GLY A 366 2.27 31.51 -35.93
C GLY A 366 1.61 32.89 -35.75
N VAL A 367 1.97 33.88 -36.57
CA VAL A 367 1.39 35.23 -36.56
C VAL A 367 0.57 35.48 -37.82
N VAL A 368 1.11 35.12 -38.99
CA VAL A 368 0.45 35.28 -40.30
C VAL A 368 0.42 33.97 -41.06
N SER A 369 -0.66 33.73 -41.81
CA SER A 369 -0.83 32.53 -42.63
C SER A 369 -1.11 32.90 -44.07
N HIS A 370 -0.49 32.17 -44.99
CA HIS A 370 -0.64 32.37 -46.42
C HIS A 370 -0.69 31.03 -47.15
N GLN A 371 -1.26 31.03 -48.35
CA GLN A 371 -1.37 29.83 -49.18
C GLN A 371 -1.03 30.12 -50.63
N VAL A 372 -0.54 29.09 -51.32
CA VAL A 372 -0.30 29.10 -52.76
C VAL A 372 -0.86 27.82 -53.38
N ALA A 373 -1.70 27.99 -54.40
CA ALA A 373 -2.20 26.86 -55.19
C ALA A 373 -1.27 26.59 -56.38
N SER A 374 -0.95 25.33 -56.63
CA SER A 374 -0.21 24.87 -57.79
C SER A 374 -0.55 23.42 -58.08
N SER A 375 -0.97 23.12 -59.31
CA SER A 375 -1.31 21.76 -59.75
C SER A 375 -0.14 20.77 -59.71
N HIS A 376 1.08 21.23 -59.41
CA HIS A 376 2.25 20.38 -59.28
C HIS A 376 2.46 19.87 -57.85
N ILE A 377 1.77 20.45 -56.86
CA ILE A 377 1.85 20.01 -55.47
C ILE A 377 1.05 18.72 -55.35
N ASP A 378 1.76 17.62 -55.09
CA ASP A 378 1.18 16.30 -54.88
C ASP A 378 1.86 15.68 -53.66
N PRO A 379 1.15 15.61 -52.51
CA PRO A 379 1.76 15.18 -51.26
C PRO A 379 2.20 13.71 -51.27
N LEU A 380 1.61 12.88 -52.14
CA LEU A 380 1.86 11.44 -52.21
C LEU A 380 3.14 11.09 -52.98
N LYS A 381 3.66 12.02 -53.79
CA LYS A 381 4.76 11.74 -54.72
C LYS A 381 6.15 11.82 -54.12
N VAL A 382 6.28 12.34 -52.90
CA VAL A 382 7.58 12.57 -52.28
C VAL A 382 7.71 11.75 -51.00
N ARG A 383 8.74 10.90 -50.95
CA ARG A 383 9.18 10.22 -49.73
C ARG A 383 10.37 10.99 -49.15
N TYR A 384 10.22 11.48 -47.93
CA TYR A 384 11.25 12.23 -47.21
C TYR A 384 12.02 11.31 -46.28
N ASP A 385 13.33 11.44 -46.26
CA ASP A 385 14.21 10.62 -45.43
C ASP A 385 15.45 11.38 -44.96
N TRP A 386 15.73 12.58 -45.50
CA TRP A 386 16.80 13.42 -44.99
C TRP A 386 16.27 14.75 -44.44
N LEU A 387 16.74 15.06 -43.23
CA LEU A 387 16.48 16.26 -42.45
C LEU A 387 17.70 17.19 -42.56
N PHE A 388 17.46 18.48 -42.83
CA PHE A 388 18.53 19.48 -43.01
C PHE A 388 19.57 19.07 -44.07
N ARG A 389 19.10 18.38 -45.13
CA ARG A 389 19.95 17.87 -46.21
C ARG A 389 20.67 18.98 -46.97
N ARG A 390 21.85 18.59 -47.44
CA ARG A 390 22.66 19.25 -48.47
C ARG A 390 22.72 18.46 -49.79
N GLY A 391 22.52 19.14 -50.93
CA GLY A 391 22.92 18.68 -52.28
C GLY A 391 24.34 19.14 -52.64
N TYR A 392 24.83 18.91 -53.87
CA TYR A 392 26.23 19.21 -54.24
C TYR A 392 26.66 20.70 -54.08
N SER A 393 25.73 21.65 -53.97
CA SER A 393 26.01 23.10 -53.87
C SER A 393 25.21 23.89 -52.83
N ASP A 394 24.17 23.33 -52.20
CA ASP A 394 23.26 24.05 -51.30
C ASP A 394 23.59 23.74 -49.83
N PHE A 395 23.79 24.74 -48.99
CA PHE A 395 24.18 24.59 -47.57
C PHE A 395 22.98 24.90 -46.68
N SER A 396 22.61 24.02 -45.74
CA SER A 396 21.44 24.19 -44.86
C SER A 396 21.88 24.47 -43.43
N GLN A 397 21.72 25.71 -42.96
CA GLN A 397 22.15 26.15 -41.64
C GLN A 397 20.93 26.64 -40.84
N ALA A 398 20.61 25.97 -39.75
CA ALA A 398 19.67 26.45 -38.73
C ALA A 398 19.80 25.59 -37.46
N ALA A 399 19.19 26.02 -36.37
CA ALA A 399 18.97 25.21 -35.18
C ALA A 399 17.48 24.91 -35.01
N ILE A 400 17.18 23.65 -34.71
CA ILE A 400 15.82 23.14 -34.52
C ILE A 400 15.69 22.51 -33.14
N GLN A 401 14.58 22.77 -32.47
CA GLN A 401 14.28 22.30 -31.11
C GLN A 401 13.21 21.21 -31.11
N LEU A 402 12.28 21.25 -32.07
CA LEU A 402 11.27 20.21 -32.27
C LEU A 402 10.86 20.17 -33.75
N LEU A 403 10.59 18.97 -34.27
CA LEU A 403 9.99 18.74 -35.58
C LEU A 403 8.87 17.70 -35.50
N ALA A 404 7.67 18.04 -35.96
CA ALA A 404 6.57 17.10 -36.13
C ALA A 404 6.21 16.96 -37.61
N LEU A 405 6.10 15.71 -38.06
CA LEU A 405 5.61 15.30 -39.38
C LEU A 405 4.27 14.61 -39.16
N ILE A 406 3.17 15.28 -39.52
CA ILE A 406 1.82 14.84 -39.20
C ILE A 406 1.13 14.43 -40.49
N ASP A 407 0.83 13.15 -40.64
CA ASP A 407 0.01 12.66 -41.75
C ASP A 407 -1.47 12.77 -41.37
N GLU A 408 -2.18 13.73 -41.99
CA GLU A 408 -3.59 14.01 -41.65
C GLU A 408 -4.53 12.90 -42.11
N THR A 409 -4.02 11.96 -42.92
CA THR A 409 -4.82 10.84 -43.46
C THR A 409 -4.56 9.54 -42.70
N ASN A 410 -3.43 9.45 -41.98
CA ASN A 410 -3.08 8.31 -41.15
C ASN A 410 -2.25 8.74 -39.93
N ALA A 411 -2.91 8.89 -38.78
CA ALA A 411 -2.26 9.34 -37.55
C ALA A 411 -1.06 8.47 -37.11
N ASN A 412 -1.12 7.15 -37.34
CA ASN A 412 -0.05 6.21 -36.99
C ASN A 412 1.19 6.35 -37.89
N ASN A 413 1.07 7.04 -39.03
CA ASN A 413 2.21 7.39 -39.89
C ASN A 413 2.89 8.71 -39.43
N SER A 414 2.39 9.37 -38.39
CA SER A 414 2.97 10.64 -37.89
C SER A 414 4.23 10.41 -37.05
N ARG A 415 5.17 11.37 -37.07
CA ARG A 415 6.46 11.29 -36.38
C ARG A 415 6.79 12.61 -35.68
N VAL A 416 7.30 12.55 -34.44
CA VAL A 416 7.75 13.73 -33.69
C VAL A 416 9.19 13.52 -33.22
N TYR A 417 10.03 14.53 -33.44
CA TYR A 417 11.45 14.53 -33.10
C TYR A 417 11.76 15.66 -32.11
N SER A 418 12.42 15.31 -31.00
CA SER A 418 12.92 16.21 -29.95
C SER A 418 14.40 15.92 -29.64
N PHE A 419 15.11 16.88 -29.04
CA PHE A 419 16.56 16.78 -28.81
C PHE A 419 16.91 16.91 -27.31
N GLU A 420 17.69 15.96 -26.78
CA GLU A 420 18.15 15.88 -25.38
C GLU A 420 19.61 16.39 -25.20
N PRO A 421 20.01 16.80 -23.97
CA PRO A 421 21.41 17.06 -23.65
C PRO A 421 22.29 15.84 -23.92
N GLN A 422 23.47 16.06 -24.50
CA GLN A 422 24.47 15.04 -24.89
C GLN A 422 24.26 14.36 -26.25
N GLY A 423 23.27 14.77 -27.04
CA GLY A 423 23.22 14.40 -28.46
C GLY A 423 22.57 13.09 -28.81
N ILE A 424 21.70 12.60 -27.93
CA ILE A 424 20.86 11.44 -28.23
C ILE A 424 19.62 11.92 -28.98
N TRP A 425 19.39 11.27 -30.12
CA TRP A 425 18.27 11.50 -31.02
C TRP A 425 17.17 10.51 -30.67
N ARG A 426 16.06 10.96 -30.05
CA ARG A 426 14.96 10.06 -29.68
C ARG A 426 13.70 10.34 -30.48
N TRP A 427 13.12 9.26 -31.00
CA TRP A 427 11.75 9.20 -31.50
C TRP A 427 10.91 8.44 -30.47
N GLN A 428 9.70 8.94 -30.17
CA GLN A 428 8.80 8.45 -29.11
C GLN A 428 8.36 6.96 -29.23
N SER A 429 8.79 6.22 -30.25
CA SER A 429 8.50 4.78 -30.40
C SER A 429 9.75 3.89 -30.51
N GLY A 430 10.95 4.41 -30.18
CA GLY A 430 12.13 3.57 -29.88
C GLY A 430 13.07 3.23 -31.05
N TYR A 431 12.94 3.83 -32.23
CA TYR A 431 13.95 3.73 -33.29
C TYR A 431 14.80 5.01 -33.39
N GLU A 432 16.11 4.86 -33.28
CA GLU A 432 17.09 5.96 -33.36
C GLU A 432 17.45 6.29 -34.83
N GLY A 433 17.13 7.50 -35.29
CA GLY A 433 17.62 8.01 -36.58
C GLY A 433 19.09 8.44 -36.50
N GLN A 434 19.83 8.32 -37.61
CA GLN A 434 21.29 8.52 -37.60
C GLN A 434 21.67 9.97 -37.91
N LEU A 435 22.36 10.62 -36.97
CA LEU A 435 22.98 11.94 -37.16
C LEU A 435 24.39 11.81 -37.71
N PHE A 436 24.75 12.64 -38.68
CA PHE A 436 26.05 12.59 -39.35
C PHE A 436 26.84 13.90 -39.20
N GLY A 437 28.17 13.77 -39.08
CA GLY A 437 29.08 14.91 -39.13
C GLY A 437 29.11 15.76 -37.86
N MET A 438 28.69 15.22 -36.72
CA MET A 438 28.68 15.91 -35.43
C MET A 438 30.13 16.18 -34.96
N ALA A 439 30.44 17.45 -34.69
CA ALA A 439 31.70 17.88 -34.09
C ALA A 439 31.40 18.76 -32.87
N GLU A 440 32.22 18.65 -31.83
CA GLU A 440 32.01 19.35 -30.55
C GLU A 440 32.18 20.88 -30.67
N PRO A 441 31.23 21.72 -30.16
CA PRO A 441 29.88 21.38 -29.67
C PRO A 441 28.80 21.70 -30.72
N ALA A 442 28.11 20.66 -31.22
CA ALA A 442 26.96 20.77 -32.12
C ALA A 442 25.63 21.10 -31.39
N PHE A 443 25.68 21.16 -30.07
CA PHE A 443 24.55 21.47 -29.20
C PHE A 443 24.58 22.92 -28.80
N VAL A 444 23.44 23.59 -28.96
CA VAL A 444 23.24 24.91 -28.41
C VAL A 444 22.23 24.79 -27.30
N ALA A 445 22.68 25.10 -26.07
CA ALA A 445 21.77 25.44 -25.00
C ALA A 445 21.08 26.74 -25.42
N ALA A 446 19.86 26.62 -25.94
CA ALA A 446 19.06 27.77 -26.26
C ALA A 446 18.41 28.25 -24.96
N ASP A 447 18.92 29.34 -24.39
CA ASP A 447 18.25 30.09 -23.31
C ASP A 447 16.98 30.84 -23.80
N ALA A 448 16.63 30.69 -25.08
CA ALA A 448 15.42 31.25 -25.62
C ALA A 448 14.25 30.32 -25.28
N ARG A 449 13.47 30.69 -24.26
CA ARG A 449 12.02 30.44 -24.33
C ARG A 449 11.55 31.28 -25.52
N PRO A 450 11.13 30.70 -26.67
CA PRO A 450 10.22 31.47 -27.50
C PRO A 450 9.01 31.70 -26.60
N ASP A 451 8.68 32.96 -26.33
CA ASP A 451 7.36 33.27 -25.82
C ASP A 451 6.39 32.60 -26.80
N ASN A 452 5.80 31.48 -26.38
CA ASN A 452 4.83 30.77 -27.18
C ASN A 452 3.80 31.84 -27.60
N PRO A 453 3.50 32.03 -28.89
CA PRO A 453 2.48 32.99 -29.28
C PRO A 453 1.23 32.69 -28.45
N SER A 454 0.69 33.74 -27.85
CA SER A 454 -0.45 33.70 -26.91
C SER A 454 -1.46 32.61 -27.30
N PRO A 455 -2.01 31.84 -26.33
CA PRO A 455 -3.01 30.79 -26.56
C PRO A 455 -4.26 31.25 -27.34
N GLN A 456 -4.44 32.56 -27.54
CA GLN A 456 -5.50 33.12 -28.37
C GLN A 456 -5.32 32.87 -29.88
N GLN A 457 -4.17 32.36 -30.32
CA GLN A 457 -3.88 32.04 -31.73
C GLN A 457 -3.84 30.54 -32.04
N PHE A 458 -3.98 29.69 -31.01
CA PHE A 458 -4.08 28.24 -31.13
C PHE A 458 -5.45 27.80 -30.61
N ASP A 459 -6.38 27.51 -31.52
CA ASP A 459 -7.67 26.95 -31.16
C ASP A 459 -7.49 25.47 -30.77
N ILE A 460 -7.31 25.24 -29.47
CA ILE A 460 -7.20 23.91 -28.85
C ILE A 460 -8.45 23.06 -29.14
N LEU A 461 -9.62 23.66 -29.38
CA LEU A 461 -10.83 22.92 -29.72
C LEU A 461 -10.77 22.37 -31.15
N ALA A 462 -10.16 23.09 -32.09
CA ALA A 462 -9.92 22.58 -33.45
C ALA A 462 -8.90 21.43 -33.48
N TRP A 463 -7.90 21.47 -32.58
CA TRP A 463 -6.94 20.38 -32.42
C TRP A 463 -7.57 19.12 -31.80
N GLN A 464 -8.49 19.28 -30.85
CA GLN A 464 -9.24 18.14 -30.29
C GLN A 464 -10.27 17.56 -31.27
N ALA A 465 -10.89 18.39 -32.12
CA ALA A 465 -11.85 17.95 -33.13
C ALA A 465 -11.23 17.15 -34.30
N ASP A 466 -10.01 17.47 -34.70
CA ASP A 466 -9.32 16.76 -35.81
C ASP A 466 -8.68 15.42 -35.38
N PHE A 467 -8.50 15.17 -34.07
CA PHE A 467 -7.78 13.99 -33.56
C PHE A 467 -8.52 13.17 -32.48
N GLY A 468 -9.71 13.61 -32.03
CA GLY A 468 -10.50 12.94 -31.00
C GLY A 468 -11.81 12.33 -31.51
N SER A 469 -11.83 11.00 -31.65
CA SER A 469 -13.00 10.10 -31.72
C SER A 469 -13.90 10.13 -32.98
N SER A 470 -14.09 8.95 -33.58
CA SER A 470 -15.13 8.70 -34.58
C SER A 470 -16.50 8.51 -33.91
N THR A 471 -17.40 9.46 -34.09
CA THR A 471 -18.85 9.22 -33.99
C THR A 471 -19.58 9.95 -35.13
N LEU A 472 -20.50 9.22 -35.78
CA LEU A 472 -21.37 9.67 -36.87
C LEU A 472 -22.37 10.75 -36.40
N PRO A 473 -22.91 11.60 -37.31
CA PRO A 473 -23.58 12.85 -36.96
C PRO A 473 -25.05 12.65 -36.53
N GLU A 474 -25.46 13.37 -35.47
CA GLU A 474 -26.86 13.57 -35.10
C GLU A 474 -27.53 14.68 -35.96
N PRO A 475 -28.87 14.63 -36.15
CA PRO A 475 -29.59 15.46 -37.11
C PRO A 475 -29.82 16.91 -36.64
N GLU A 476 -29.96 17.81 -37.61
CA GLU A 476 -30.16 19.26 -37.46
C GLU A 476 -31.37 19.62 -36.57
N PRO A 477 -31.26 20.67 -35.72
CA PRO A 477 -32.39 21.20 -34.96
C PRO A 477 -33.34 22.04 -35.84
N GLU A 478 -34.65 21.86 -35.62
CA GLU A 478 -35.72 22.66 -36.23
C GLU A 478 -35.69 24.14 -35.75
N PRO A 479 -36.21 25.10 -36.56
CA PRO A 479 -36.10 26.52 -36.25
C PRO A 479 -37.01 26.98 -35.10
N GLU A 480 -36.46 27.82 -34.23
CA GLU A 480 -37.11 28.47 -33.09
C GLU A 480 -38.29 29.38 -33.49
N PRO A 481 -39.36 29.49 -32.67
CA PRO A 481 -40.39 30.51 -32.81
C PRO A 481 -39.95 31.86 -32.19
N GLU A 482 -40.35 32.95 -32.86
CA GLU A 482 -40.08 34.36 -32.53
C GLU A 482 -40.60 34.82 -31.14
N PRO A 483 -40.00 35.88 -30.55
CA PRO A 483 -40.25 36.29 -29.16
C PRO A 483 -41.54 37.11 -28.98
N GLU A 484 -42.26 36.86 -27.89
CA GLU A 484 -43.32 37.74 -27.38
C GLU A 484 -42.76 38.89 -26.51
N PRO A 485 -43.39 40.07 -26.50
CA PRO A 485 -42.83 41.29 -25.90
C PRO A 485 -43.00 41.39 -24.38
N GLU A 486 -42.00 42.01 -23.74
CA GLU A 486 -41.89 42.31 -22.30
C GLU A 486 -43.02 43.22 -21.78
N PRO A 487 -43.48 43.05 -20.52
CA PRO A 487 -44.31 44.04 -19.83
C PRO A 487 -43.45 45.16 -19.19
N GLU A 488 -43.97 46.38 -19.28
CA GLU A 488 -43.41 47.64 -18.74
C GLU A 488 -43.24 47.65 -17.19
N PRO A 489 -42.30 48.47 -16.67
CA PRO A 489 -41.97 48.52 -15.24
C PRO A 489 -42.99 49.31 -14.41
N GLU A 490 -43.34 48.77 -13.23
CA GLU A 490 -44.07 49.50 -12.18
C GLU A 490 -43.13 50.40 -11.34
N PRO A 491 -43.64 51.48 -10.74
CA PRO A 491 -42.82 52.58 -10.22
C PRO A 491 -42.28 52.36 -8.80
N GLU A 492 -41.09 52.90 -8.55
CA GLU A 492 -40.36 52.91 -7.27
C GLU A 492 -41.15 53.58 -6.14
N PRO A 493 -41.21 53.00 -4.93
CA PRO A 493 -41.64 53.70 -3.72
C PRO A 493 -40.53 54.61 -3.15
N GLU A 494 -40.94 55.81 -2.71
CA GLU A 494 -40.11 56.80 -2.00
C GLU A 494 -39.49 56.25 -0.70
N PRO A 495 -38.32 56.76 -0.26
CA PRO A 495 -37.63 56.27 0.93
C PRO A 495 -38.34 56.69 2.23
N GLU A 496 -38.56 55.71 3.12
CA GLU A 496 -38.96 55.93 4.51
C GLU A 496 -37.79 56.50 5.36
N PRO A 497 -38.09 57.23 6.46
CA PRO A 497 -37.09 57.96 7.23
C PRO A 497 -36.19 57.04 8.07
N GLU A 498 -34.91 57.42 8.18
CA GLU A 498 -33.89 56.75 9.00
C GLU A 498 -34.35 56.62 10.47
N PRO A 499 -34.29 55.42 11.07
CA PRO A 499 -34.45 55.25 12.52
C PRO A 499 -33.26 55.82 13.29
N GLU A 500 -33.55 56.46 14.43
CA GLU A 500 -32.56 56.90 15.41
C GLU A 500 -31.68 55.71 15.88
N PRO A 501 -30.39 55.94 16.16
CA PRO A 501 -29.47 54.88 16.53
C PRO A 501 -29.89 54.21 17.85
N GLU A 502 -30.05 52.89 17.80
CA GLU A 502 -30.20 52.04 18.98
C GLU A 502 -28.96 52.12 19.89
N PRO A 503 -29.13 51.99 21.22
CA PRO A 503 -28.02 51.99 22.16
C PRO A 503 -27.04 50.86 21.85
N GLU A 504 -25.74 51.19 21.87
CA GLU A 504 -24.65 50.23 21.65
C GLU A 504 -24.84 48.97 22.52
N PRO A 505 -24.77 47.77 21.93
CA PRO A 505 -24.83 46.53 22.70
C PRO A 505 -23.69 46.48 23.71
N GLU A 506 -24.00 46.00 24.93
CA GLU A 506 -22.98 45.69 25.92
C GLU A 506 -21.92 44.77 25.28
N PRO A 507 -20.62 44.98 25.57
CA PRO A 507 -19.56 44.19 24.97
C PRO A 507 -19.82 42.71 25.23
N GLU A 508 -19.89 41.94 24.15
CA GLU A 508 -19.98 40.48 24.23
C GLU A 508 -18.88 39.95 25.17
N PRO A 509 -19.19 38.96 26.01
CA PRO A 509 -18.15 38.31 26.82
C PRO A 509 -17.02 37.88 25.88
N GLU A 510 -15.79 38.25 26.25
CA GLU A 510 -14.60 37.88 25.48
C GLU A 510 -14.67 36.37 25.18
N PRO A 511 -14.52 35.96 23.91
CA PRO A 511 -14.49 34.55 23.56
C PRO A 511 -13.47 33.85 24.45
N GLU A 512 -13.87 32.72 25.03
CA GLU A 512 -12.93 31.87 25.76
C GLU A 512 -11.69 31.64 24.90
N PRO A 513 -10.48 31.65 25.49
CA PRO A 513 -9.26 31.45 24.74
C PRO A 513 -9.38 30.18 23.89
N GLU A 514 -9.15 30.33 22.59
CA GLU A 514 -9.14 29.21 21.65
C GLU A 514 -8.24 28.09 22.20
N PRO A 515 -8.68 26.82 22.13
CA PRO A 515 -7.89 25.71 22.63
C PRO A 515 -6.50 25.68 21.98
N GLU A 516 -5.47 25.47 22.82
CA GLU A 516 -4.09 25.31 22.37
C GLU A 516 -3.94 24.25 21.27
N PRO A 517 -2.90 24.37 20.41
CA PRO A 517 -2.81 23.61 19.19
C PRO A 517 -2.78 22.08 19.35
N VAL A 518 -3.73 21.42 18.67
CA VAL A 518 -4.14 20.01 18.74
C VAL A 518 -3.17 19.00 18.09
N SER A 519 -2.18 19.42 17.27
CA SER A 519 -1.35 18.43 16.54
C SER A 519 -0.39 17.61 17.40
N ASN A 520 0.12 18.18 18.50
CA ASN A 520 0.95 17.43 19.46
C ASN A 520 0.19 16.26 20.12
N LEU A 521 -1.15 16.27 20.06
CA LEU A 521 -1.99 15.26 20.68
C LEU A 521 -2.16 13.99 19.81
N LEU A 522 -1.97 14.06 18.50
CA LEU A 522 -2.36 12.99 17.56
C LEU A 522 -1.20 12.25 16.86
N LEU A 523 0.04 12.75 16.89
CA LEU A 523 1.22 12.04 16.35
C LEU A 523 2.29 11.71 17.40
N GLY A 524 2.07 12.16 18.63
CA GLY A 524 3.00 12.03 19.76
C GLY A 524 4.02 13.17 19.84
N ILE A 525 4.65 13.29 21.02
CA ILE A 525 5.62 14.36 21.33
C ILE A 525 6.85 14.24 20.42
N GLY A 526 7.22 15.34 19.76
CA GLY A 526 8.42 15.41 18.91
C GLY A 526 8.23 14.90 17.48
N ALA A 527 6.98 14.75 17.01
CA ALA A 527 6.69 14.44 15.61
C ALA A 527 7.18 15.58 14.69
N ASN A 528 8.07 15.24 13.77
CA ASN A 528 8.58 16.14 12.75
C ASN A 528 7.86 15.88 11.43
N ALA A 529 7.93 16.82 10.48
CA ALA A 529 7.59 16.55 9.09
C ALA A 529 8.87 16.46 8.26
N VAL A 530 8.87 15.57 7.27
CA VAL A 530 9.94 15.47 6.28
C VAL A 530 9.48 16.21 5.03
N ARG A 531 10.26 17.19 4.60
CA ARG A 531 10.06 17.93 3.37
C ARG A 531 10.69 17.18 2.20
N PHE A 532 9.89 16.94 1.18
CA PHE A 532 10.30 16.53 -0.16
C PHE A 532 10.37 17.79 -1.00
N ASN A 533 11.54 18.10 -1.57
CA ASN A 533 11.79 19.39 -2.22
C ASN A 533 11.51 19.38 -3.73
N GLY A 534 10.94 18.29 -4.27
CA GLY A 534 10.66 18.14 -5.70
C GLY A 534 11.89 18.10 -6.62
N ILE A 535 13.12 18.07 -6.06
CA ILE A 535 14.37 17.98 -6.82
C ILE A 535 14.81 16.51 -6.91
N ASP A 536 15.15 15.90 -5.77
CA ASP A 536 15.58 14.48 -5.69
C ASP A 536 15.09 13.76 -4.43
N ALA A 537 14.36 14.45 -3.54
CA ALA A 537 13.93 13.90 -2.26
C ALA A 537 12.59 13.16 -2.42
N PHE A 538 12.56 11.88 -2.06
CA PHE A 538 11.36 11.03 -2.07
C PHE A 538 11.52 9.88 -1.06
N GLY A 539 10.43 9.16 -0.77
CA GLY A 539 10.47 7.95 0.04
C GLY A 539 10.43 6.69 -0.82
N GLU A 540 11.23 5.69 -0.46
CA GLU A 540 11.15 4.35 -1.00
C GLU A 540 10.55 3.41 0.04
N LEU A 541 9.49 2.74 -0.36
CA LEU A 541 8.82 1.72 0.42
C LEU A 541 9.24 0.37 -0.17
N GLU A 542 9.52 -0.62 0.68
CA GLU A 542 9.39 -2.01 0.23
C GLU A 542 8.00 -2.18 -0.39
N ASN A 543 7.94 -2.93 -1.48
CA ASN A 543 6.72 -3.00 -2.27
C ASN A 543 5.53 -3.46 -1.42
N TRP A 544 4.60 -2.54 -1.20
CA TRP A 544 3.42 -2.77 -0.40
C TRP A 544 2.23 -3.06 -1.32
N ALA A 545 1.72 -4.28 -1.27
CA ALA A 545 0.59 -4.74 -2.05
C ALA A 545 -0.52 -5.20 -1.10
N PRO A 546 -1.68 -4.51 -1.04
CA PRO A 546 -2.76 -4.89 -0.15
C PRO A 546 -3.49 -6.16 -0.63
N ASP A 547 -3.95 -7.01 0.29
CA ASP A 547 -4.66 -8.27 -0.01
C ASP A 547 -6.13 -8.04 -0.44
N GLY A 548 -6.59 -6.79 -0.41
CA GLY A 548 -7.92 -6.38 -0.83
C GLY A 548 -8.15 -4.88 -0.61
N GLY A 549 -9.38 -4.48 -0.33
CA GLY A 549 -9.70 -3.07 -0.06
C GLY A 549 -8.85 -2.50 1.07
N TYR A 550 -8.27 -1.32 0.83
CA TYR A 550 -7.28 -0.69 1.70
C TYR A 550 -7.58 0.80 1.93
N ARG A 551 -6.84 1.40 2.86
CA ARG A 551 -6.93 2.81 3.22
C ARG A 551 -5.55 3.41 3.38
N ILE A 552 -5.40 4.64 2.93
CA ILE A 552 -4.20 5.45 3.12
C ILE A 552 -4.60 6.71 3.89
N THR A 553 -3.97 6.94 5.03
CA THR A 553 -4.17 8.15 5.82
C THR A 553 -2.83 8.86 5.96
N ALA A 554 -2.70 10.06 5.40
CA ALA A 554 -1.49 10.86 5.37
C ALA A 554 -1.69 12.21 6.04
N TRP A 555 -0.70 12.62 6.82
CA TRP A 555 -0.67 13.90 7.54
C TRP A 555 0.34 14.81 6.86
N LEU A 556 -0.15 15.90 6.29
CA LEU A 556 0.59 16.85 5.46
C LEU A 556 1.04 18.02 6.33
N HIS A 557 2.20 18.60 6.02
CA HIS A 557 2.67 19.81 6.70
C HIS A 557 2.83 21.00 5.76
N GLN A 558 3.32 20.75 4.54
CA GLN A 558 3.51 21.76 3.51
C GLN A 558 3.03 21.20 2.18
N LEU A 559 2.32 22.02 1.40
CA LEU A 559 1.89 21.69 0.03
C LEU A 559 2.79 22.40 -1.01
N PRO A 560 2.76 21.98 -2.29
CA PRO A 560 3.43 22.71 -3.38
C PRO A 560 3.04 24.19 -3.41
N THR A 561 3.89 25.04 -4.01
CA THR A 561 3.59 26.48 -4.07
C THR A 561 2.43 26.79 -5.03
N GLN A 562 2.25 26.00 -6.09
CA GLN A 562 1.17 26.17 -7.05
C GLN A 562 -0.04 25.31 -6.66
N PRO A 563 -1.24 25.88 -6.46
CA PRO A 563 -2.39 25.12 -5.96
C PRO A 563 -2.86 23.95 -6.83
N GLN A 564 -2.59 24.02 -8.13
CA GLN A 564 -3.00 23.02 -9.13
C GLN A 564 -1.93 21.94 -9.37
N GLU A 565 -0.76 22.06 -8.75
CA GLU A 565 0.31 21.08 -8.88
C GLU A 565 -0.04 19.83 -8.09
N ILE A 566 0.09 18.66 -8.74
CA ILE A 566 -0.20 17.37 -8.12
C ILE A 566 1.06 16.88 -7.40
N SER A 567 0.92 16.65 -6.10
CA SER A 567 1.86 15.85 -5.32
C SER A 567 1.47 14.38 -5.38
N TYR A 568 2.35 13.52 -5.90
CA TYR A 568 2.17 12.07 -5.89
C TYR A 568 2.32 11.55 -4.46
N LEU A 569 1.24 11.14 -3.80
CA LEU A 569 1.35 10.56 -2.48
C LEU A 569 2.01 9.18 -2.57
N LEU A 570 1.40 8.25 -3.31
CA LEU A 570 1.91 6.90 -3.52
C LEU A 570 1.93 6.57 -5.01
N SER A 571 2.94 5.83 -5.42
CA SER A 571 2.97 5.22 -6.75
C SER A 571 3.80 3.95 -6.77
N HIS A 572 3.78 3.28 -7.92
CA HIS A 572 4.68 2.19 -8.23
C HIS A 572 5.60 2.56 -9.40
N ASP A 573 6.87 2.21 -9.34
CA ASP A 573 7.83 2.50 -10.41
C ASP A 573 7.66 1.67 -11.69
N GLY A 574 7.09 0.46 -11.57
CA GLY A 574 6.77 -0.46 -12.68
C GLY A 574 5.31 -0.48 -13.16
N HIS A 575 4.41 0.29 -12.53
CA HIS A 575 2.99 0.36 -12.93
C HIS A 575 2.56 1.81 -13.16
N SER A 576 1.52 2.02 -13.95
CA SER A 576 0.98 3.38 -14.19
C SER A 576 0.13 3.90 -13.04
N ASP A 577 -0.06 3.09 -12.00
CA ASP A 577 -0.99 3.39 -10.92
C ASP A 577 -0.34 4.33 -9.91
N TYR A 578 -1.08 5.37 -9.55
CA TYR A 578 -0.65 6.40 -8.62
C TYR A 578 -1.85 7.00 -7.90
N LEU A 579 -1.60 7.48 -6.68
CA LEU A 579 -2.50 8.33 -5.93
C LEU A 579 -1.78 9.64 -5.65
N GLY A 580 -2.39 10.76 -6.00
CA GLY A 580 -1.85 12.09 -5.82
C GLY A 580 -2.91 13.07 -5.33
N PHE A 581 -2.46 14.25 -4.91
CA PHE A 581 -3.32 15.30 -4.40
C PHE A 581 -2.74 16.67 -4.77
N SER A 582 -3.62 17.65 -4.94
CA SER A 582 -3.28 19.07 -5.06
C SER A 582 -3.70 19.80 -3.79
N HIS A 583 -3.82 21.13 -3.83
CA HIS A 583 -4.41 21.86 -2.69
C HIS A 583 -5.89 21.57 -2.51
N THR A 584 -6.58 21.17 -3.57
CA THR A 584 -8.04 21.11 -3.61
C THR A 584 -8.62 19.86 -4.26
N SER A 585 -7.76 18.94 -4.71
CA SER A 585 -8.17 17.71 -5.38
C SER A 585 -7.36 16.50 -4.94
N VAL A 586 -7.96 15.32 -5.05
CA VAL A 586 -7.30 14.01 -5.01
C VAL A 586 -7.48 13.39 -6.39
N SER A 587 -6.38 12.99 -7.01
CA SER A 587 -6.37 12.43 -8.36
C SER A 587 -5.56 11.15 -8.39
N GLY A 588 -5.92 10.22 -9.25
CA GLY A 588 -5.15 8.99 -9.37
C GLY A 588 -5.41 8.24 -10.66
N ARG A 589 -4.64 7.17 -10.82
CA ARG A 589 -4.86 6.13 -11.81
C ARG A 589 -4.81 4.79 -11.09
N LEU A 590 -5.85 3.99 -11.26
CA LEU A 590 -5.99 2.66 -10.66
C LEU A 590 -6.55 1.72 -11.73
N ASP A 591 -5.92 0.56 -11.93
CA ASP A 591 -6.37 -0.45 -12.91
C ASP A 591 -6.63 0.14 -14.32
N GLY A 592 -5.80 1.12 -14.72
CA GLY A 592 -5.92 1.80 -16.03
C GLY A 592 -7.02 2.87 -16.13
N GLN A 593 -7.82 3.09 -15.08
CA GLN A 593 -8.81 4.17 -15.01
C GLN A 593 -8.26 5.35 -14.22
N SER A 594 -8.44 6.56 -14.76
CA SER A 594 -8.06 7.80 -14.06
C SER A 594 -9.28 8.47 -13.43
N PHE A 595 -9.06 9.09 -12.29
CA PHE A 595 -10.09 9.84 -11.58
C PHE A 595 -9.52 11.13 -10.99
N GLU A 596 -10.41 12.09 -10.77
CA GLU A 596 -10.14 13.31 -10.01
C GLU A 596 -11.34 13.66 -9.15
N LEU A 597 -11.10 13.84 -7.87
CA LEU A 597 -12.06 14.27 -6.85
C LEU A 597 -11.67 15.69 -6.43
N THR A 598 -12.59 16.64 -6.49
CA THR A 598 -12.36 18.05 -6.15
C THR A 598 -13.23 18.49 -4.98
N GLY A 599 -12.90 19.61 -4.35
CA GLY A 599 -13.69 20.19 -3.25
C GLY A 599 -13.05 20.05 -1.87
N PHE A 600 -11.73 19.85 -1.83
CA PHE A 600 -10.94 19.77 -0.61
C PHE A 600 -10.22 21.10 -0.30
N ASP A 601 -9.76 21.28 0.93
CA ASP A 601 -8.85 22.35 1.36
C ASP A 601 -7.71 21.78 2.22
N PHE A 602 -6.75 21.13 1.57
CA PHE A 602 -5.62 20.49 2.25
C PHE A 602 -4.67 21.50 2.92
N ASN A 603 -4.71 22.79 2.54
CA ASN A 603 -3.95 23.84 3.24
C ASN A 603 -4.51 24.07 4.63
N GLN A 604 -5.84 24.04 4.75
CA GLN A 604 -6.51 24.21 6.03
C GLN A 604 -6.42 22.95 6.89
N THR A 605 -6.70 21.79 6.31
CA THR A 605 -6.93 20.58 7.10
C THR A 605 -5.68 19.77 7.38
N GLN A 606 -4.70 19.80 6.47
CA GLN A 606 -3.45 19.05 6.57
C GLN A 606 -3.62 17.52 6.67
N LEU A 607 -4.82 16.98 6.42
CA LEU A 607 -5.12 15.55 6.45
C LEU A 607 -5.54 15.09 5.07
N LEU A 608 -5.02 13.95 4.62
CA LEU A 608 -5.45 13.26 3.42
C LEU A 608 -5.83 11.82 3.77
N ASP A 609 -7.07 11.44 3.53
CA ASP A 609 -7.58 10.11 3.77
C ASP A 609 -8.19 9.55 2.49
N ILE A 610 -7.66 8.44 2.00
CA ILE A 610 -8.10 7.77 0.76
C ILE A 610 -8.47 6.33 1.10
N LYS A 611 -9.71 5.93 0.79
CA LYS A 611 -10.18 4.56 0.90
C LYS A 611 -10.44 4.00 -0.49
N VAL A 612 -9.84 2.85 -0.79
CA VAL A 612 -10.01 2.16 -2.06
C VAL A 612 -10.70 0.82 -1.79
N GLU A 613 -11.88 0.66 -2.37
CA GLU A 613 -12.71 -0.53 -2.22
C GLU A 613 -13.09 -1.07 -3.60
N PRO A 614 -13.61 -2.31 -3.70
CA PRO A 614 -14.18 -2.77 -4.95
C PRO A 614 -15.20 -1.75 -5.47
N TRP A 615 -15.00 -1.30 -6.71
CA TRP A 615 -15.88 -0.37 -7.45
C TRP A 615 -15.94 1.08 -6.95
N ARG A 616 -15.17 1.49 -5.93
CA ARG A 616 -15.17 2.90 -5.50
C ARG A 616 -13.88 3.38 -4.85
N VAL A 617 -13.62 4.68 -5.00
CA VAL A 617 -12.60 5.44 -4.24
C VAL A 617 -13.31 6.54 -3.46
N LEU A 618 -12.97 6.67 -2.18
CA LEU A 618 -13.47 7.73 -1.30
C LEU A 618 -12.27 8.52 -0.79
N ALA A 619 -12.30 9.83 -0.94
CA ALA A 619 -11.28 10.72 -0.45
C ALA A 619 -11.86 11.74 0.53
N SER A 620 -11.09 12.09 1.55
CA SER A 620 -11.45 13.07 2.58
C SER A 620 -10.23 13.91 2.96
N ASP A 621 -10.44 15.23 3.08
CA ASP A 621 -9.48 16.14 3.69
C ASP A 621 -9.72 16.29 5.21
N GLY A 622 -10.73 15.60 5.72
CA GLY A 622 -11.19 15.78 7.08
C GLY A 622 -12.18 16.91 7.30
N LEU A 623 -12.65 17.64 6.30
CA LEU A 623 -13.82 18.51 6.43
C LEU A 623 -14.84 18.26 5.32
N HIS A 624 -14.37 17.67 4.23
CA HIS A 624 -15.08 17.34 3.03
C HIS A 624 -14.77 15.89 2.68
N GLN A 625 -15.76 15.19 2.14
CA GLN A 625 -15.61 13.82 1.68
C GLN A 625 -16.30 13.69 0.34
N VAL A 626 -15.59 13.11 -0.64
CA VAL A 626 -16.06 12.95 -2.01
C VAL A 626 -15.80 11.51 -2.44
N GLU A 627 -16.74 10.94 -3.20
CA GLU A 627 -16.62 9.60 -3.74
C GLU A 627 -16.57 9.60 -5.27
N TRP A 628 -15.86 8.62 -5.81
CA TRP A 628 -15.85 8.26 -7.22
C TRP A 628 -16.24 6.78 -7.36
N LEU A 629 -17.22 6.50 -8.21
CA LEU A 629 -17.67 5.15 -8.54
C LEU A 629 -17.00 4.72 -9.85
N ALA A 630 -16.40 3.54 -9.85
CA ALA A 630 -15.65 2.99 -10.97
C ALA A 630 -16.27 1.71 -11.51
N GLU A 631 -16.13 1.47 -12.81
CA GLU A 631 -16.70 0.29 -13.46
C GLU A 631 -15.95 -0.99 -13.14
N VAL A 632 -14.63 -0.93 -12.88
CA VAL A 632 -13.76 -2.04 -12.48
C VAL A 632 -12.60 -1.49 -11.64
N ILE A 633 -12.54 -1.80 -10.34
CA ILE A 633 -11.34 -1.61 -9.50
C ILE A 633 -11.14 -2.90 -8.73
N GLU A 634 -9.93 -3.44 -8.77
CA GLU A 634 -9.54 -4.65 -8.04
C GLU A 634 -8.42 -4.32 -7.04
N PRO A 635 -8.72 -3.86 -5.80
CA PRO A 635 -7.70 -3.33 -4.90
C PRO A 635 -6.47 -4.24 -4.63
N LYS A 636 -6.67 -5.56 -4.73
CA LYS A 636 -5.63 -6.58 -4.56
C LYS A 636 -4.54 -6.59 -5.65
N THR A 637 -4.75 -5.90 -6.78
CA THR A 637 -3.78 -5.81 -7.88
C THR A 637 -2.84 -4.61 -7.70
N HIS A 638 -3.21 -3.68 -6.81
CA HIS A 638 -2.46 -2.45 -6.59
C HIS A 638 -1.16 -2.76 -5.85
N GLN A 639 -0.11 -2.01 -6.17
CA GLN A 639 1.19 -2.13 -5.54
C GLN A 639 1.76 -0.73 -5.35
N TRP A 640 2.46 -0.48 -4.25
CA TRP A 640 2.97 0.84 -3.89
C TRP A 640 4.40 0.72 -3.38
N ASN A 641 5.36 1.36 -4.04
CA ASN A 641 6.77 1.32 -3.63
C ASN A 641 7.47 2.69 -3.63
N ARG A 642 6.77 3.76 -4.03
CA ARG A 642 7.26 5.14 -3.98
C ARG A 642 6.31 6.06 -3.21
N LEU A 643 6.90 6.99 -2.48
CA LEU A 643 6.23 8.06 -1.76
C LEU A 643 6.76 9.41 -2.29
N TYR A 644 5.90 10.35 -2.69
CA TYR A 644 6.32 11.67 -3.25
C TYR A 644 7.08 11.60 -4.58
N ARG A 645 6.89 10.52 -5.33
CA ARG A 645 7.48 10.29 -6.65
C ARG A 645 6.56 9.44 -7.53
N TYR A 646 6.52 9.73 -8.82
CA TYR A 646 5.95 8.87 -9.87
C TYR A 646 6.87 8.90 -11.09
N GLN A 647 7.43 7.74 -11.45
CA GLN A 647 8.45 7.64 -12.51
C GLN A 647 9.63 8.62 -12.29
N GLN A 648 9.80 9.59 -13.20
CA GLN A 648 10.84 10.63 -13.12
C GLN A 648 10.30 11.97 -12.60
N GLN A 649 9.04 12.00 -12.15
CA GLN A 649 8.39 13.18 -11.60
C GLN A 649 8.46 13.12 -10.08
N TYR A 650 8.87 14.23 -9.47
CA TYR A 650 9.03 14.40 -8.03
C TYR A 650 8.07 15.47 -7.55
N SER A 651 7.56 15.30 -6.34
CA SER A 651 6.60 16.23 -5.75
C SER A 651 7.25 17.05 -4.64
N ASP A 652 6.98 18.35 -4.64
CA ASP A 652 7.26 19.20 -3.47
C ASP A 652 6.17 19.01 -2.42
N GLY A 653 6.51 19.22 -1.16
CA GLY A 653 5.62 19.17 -0.01
C GLY A 653 6.26 18.51 1.20
N ALA A 654 5.55 18.46 2.32
CA ALA A 654 6.06 17.83 3.54
C ALA A 654 5.03 16.87 4.12
N LEU A 655 5.51 15.69 4.52
CA LEU A 655 4.72 14.63 5.13
C LEU A 655 5.16 14.44 6.58
N GLN A 656 4.20 14.38 7.50
CA GLN A 656 4.43 14.18 8.93
C GLN A 656 4.21 12.72 9.36
N GLY A 657 3.34 12.00 8.66
CA GLY A 657 3.12 10.58 8.85
C GLY A 657 2.19 10.02 7.80
N ILE A 658 2.27 8.71 7.58
CA ILE A 658 1.40 7.98 6.67
C ILE A 658 1.11 6.59 7.21
N THR A 659 -0.16 6.21 7.14
CA THR A 659 -0.67 4.87 7.43
C THR A 659 -1.09 4.22 6.11
N LEU A 660 -0.56 3.03 5.83
CA LEU A 660 -1.00 2.12 4.77
C LEU A 660 -1.74 0.97 5.44
N PHE A 661 -3.08 1.00 5.42
CA PHE A 661 -3.89 0.04 6.13
C PHE A 661 -4.51 -0.97 5.17
N ASP A 662 -4.11 -2.22 5.30
CA ASP A 662 -4.70 -3.34 4.57
C ASP A 662 -5.89 -3.90 5.37
N GLY A 663 -7.09 -3.74 4.81
CA GLY A 663 -8.30 -4.23 5.44
C GLY A 663 -8.42 -5.75 5.47
N TYR A 664 -7.67 -6.49 4.67
CA TYR A 664 -7.77 -7.94 4.56
C TYR A 664 -6.65 -8.65 5.32
N ASN A 665 -5.43 -8.08 5.33
CA ASN A 665 -4.29 -8.63 6.04
C ASN A 665 -3.58 -7.58 6.91
N LYS A 666 -3.85 -7.62 8.22
CA LYS A 666 -3.35 -6.62 9.18
C LYS A 666 -1.84 -6.68 9.39
N ALA A 667 -1.22 -7.86 9.22
CA ALA A 667 0.23 -8.00 9.28
C ALA A 667 0.90 -7.26 8.12
N ASN A 668 0.17 -7.06 7.02
CA ASN A 668 0.58 -6.26 5.88
C ASN A 668 0.35 -4.74 6.08
N SER A 669 -0.36 -4.30 7.12
CA SER A 669 -0.49 -2.86 7.40
C SER A 669 0.85 -2.23 7.80
N ARG A 670 1.07 -0.97 7.40
CA ARG A 670 2.30 -0.20 7.68
C ARG A 670 1.94 1.17 8.25
N ASN A 671 2.72 1.63 9.22
CA ASN A 671 2.58 2.98 9.76
C ASN A 671 3.92 3.63 9.96
N TYR A 672 4.10 4.77 9.30
CA TYR A 672 5.32 5.54 9.29
C TYR A 672 5.06 6.92 9.88
N ARG A 673 5.90 7.33 10.83
CA ARG A 673 5.97 8.70 11.32
C ARG A 673 7.41 9.14 11.45
N PHE A 674 7.63 10.43 11.59
CA PHE A 674 8.96 11.03 11.58
C PHE A 674 9.26 11.64 12.94
N GLN A 675 10.39 11.28 13.56
CA GLN A 675 10.77 11.79 14.89
C GLN A 675 12.30 11.90 14.98
N GLY A 676 12.80 13.06 15.41
CA GLY A 676 14.23 13.22 15.72
C GLY A 676 15.19 12.99 14.54
N GLY A 677 14.75 13.19 13.29
CA GLY A 677 15.59 12.96 12.11
C GLY A 677 15.57 11.53 11.58
N GLN A 678 14.66 10.69 12.09
CA GLN A 678 14.53 9.28 11.71
C GLN A 678 13.08 8.92 11.37
N VAL A 679 12.92 7.89 10.54
CA VAL A 679 11.65 7.21 10.33
C VAL A 679 11.41 6.28 11.51
N VAL A 680 10.22 6.35 12.08
CA VAL A 680 9.75 5.47 13.16
C VAL A 680 8.64 4.60 12.60
N THR A 681 8.84 3.29 12.70
CA THR A 681 7.90 2.28 12.21
C THR A 681 7.36 1.44 13.36
N LEU A 682 6.06 1.12 13.32
CA LEU A 682 5.32 0.60 14.48
C LEU A 682 4.59 -0.74 14.23
N SER A 683 4.73 -1.34 13.04
CA SER A 683 4.25 -2.71 12.76
C SER A 683 5.36 -3.74 13.00
N GLU A 684 5.04 -4.89 13.59
CA GLU A 684 6.01 -5.94 13.97
C GLU A 684 6.81 -6.52 12.78
N GLU A 685 6.27 -6.41 11.56
CA GLU A 685 6.88 -6.81 10.28
C GLU A 685 6.97 -5.62 9.33
N ALA A 686 7.46 -4.48 9.82
CA ALA A 686 7.49 -3.31 8.98
C ALA A 686 8.58 -3.39 7.89
N ALA A 687 8.14 -3.25 6.65
CA ALA A 687 8.95 -2.82 5.53
C ALA A 687 9.67 -1.50 5.84
N ASP A 688 10.96 -1.41 5.49
CA ASP A 688 11.73 -0.19 5.65
C ASP A 688 11.20 0.90 4.71
N LEU A 689 10.76 2.02 5.27
CA LEU A 689 10.63 3.27 4.52
C LEU A 689 12.00 3.96 4.59
N SER A 690 12.69 3.98 3.45
CA SER A 690 13.93 4.74 3.32
C SER A 690 13.64 6.11 2.72
N LEU A 691 14.34 7.11 3.23
CA LEU A 691 14.26 8.48 2.71
C LEU A 691 15.48 8.73 1.84
N VAL A 692 15.27 9.06 0.58
CA VAL A 692 16.33 9.32 -0.39
C VAL A 692 16.58 10.82 -0.46
N ASN A 693 17.85 11.23 -0.41
CA ASN A 693 18.31 12.62 -0.54
C ASN A 693 17.65 13.63 0.41
N VAL A 694 17.23 13.18 1.60
CA VAL A 694 16.68 14.04 2.66
C VAL A 694 17.82 14.52 3.58
N ALA A 695 18.13 15.81 3.53
CA ALA A 695 19.12 16.45 4.38
C ALA A 695 18.53 16.83 5.75
N PRO A 696 19.36 17.11 6.78
CA PRO A 696 18.87 17.60 8.06
C PRO A 696 17.99 18.85 7.98
N SER A 697 18.16 19.70 6.96
CA SER A 697 17.32 20.88 6.71
C SER A 697 15.93 20.57 6.16
N ASP A 698 15.71 19.35 5.67
CA ASP A 698 14.41 18.88 5.18
C ASP A 698 13.52 18.39 6.32
N TRP A 699 14.06 18.23 7.53
CA TRP A 699 13.29 17.94 8.73
C TRP A 699 12.71 19.23 9.30
N LEU A 700 11.40 19.39 9.16
CA LEU A 700 10.66 20.54 9.62
C LEU A 700 10.01 20.26 10.99
N GLU A 701 10.17 21.20 11.91
CA GLU A 701 9.40 21.20 13.16
C GLU A 701 7.95 21.57 12.83
N VAL A 702 7.01 20.69 13.14
CA VAL A 702 5.61 20.94 12.82
C VAL A 702 4.99 21.89 13.83
N ARG A 703 4.45 23.01 13.34
CA ARG A 703 3.59 23.93 14.08
C ARG A 703 2.33 24.19 13.25
N GLY A 704 1.26 23.47 13.55
CA GLY A 704 -0.02 23.55 12.84
C GLY A 704 -0.92 22.41 13.29
N ASN A 705 -2.24 22.60 13.30
CA ASN A 705 -3.20 21.58 13.73
C ASN A 705 -3.86 20.94 12.53
N ILE A 706 -4.07 19.64 12.63
CA ILE A 706 -4.97 18.94 11.72
C ILE A 706 -6.41 19.19 12.12
N ALA A 707 -7.25 19.48 11.13
CA ALA A 707 -8.69 19.53 11.33
C ALA A 707 -9.23 18.11 11.59
N LEU A 708 -10.08 17.97 12.61
CA LEU A 708 -10.78 16.70 12.82
C LEU A 708 -11.64 16.38 11.61
N PRO A 709 -11.71 15.10 11.18
CA PRO A 709 -12.49 14.75 10.02
C PRO A 709 -13.96 15.17 10.12
N LYS A 710 -14.67 15.38 9.00
CA LYS A 710 -16.07 15.77 9.05
C LYS A 710 -16.88 14.69 9.71
N ALA A 711 -17.67 15.09 10.71
CA ALA A 711 -18.66 14.23 11.33
C ALA A 711 -19.54 13.57 10.27
N GLN A 712 -19.60 12.23 10.29
CA GLN A 712 -20.54 11.50 9.43
C GLN A 712 -21.98 11.74 9.88
N LEU A 713 -22.16 11.94 11.20
CA LEU A 713 -23.40 12.38 11.82
C LEU A 713 -23.10 13.60 12.69
N ALA A 714 -23.56 14.78 12.28
CA ALA A 714 -23.28 16.05 12.95
C ALA A 714 -24.35 16.45 13.98
N ASN A 715 -25.55 15.86 13.91
CA ASN A 715 -26.66 16.21 14.77
C ASN A 715 -27.67 15.07 14.90
N LYS A 716 -28.65 15.26 15.80
CA LYS A 716 -29.74 14.31 16.04
C LYS A 716 -30.51 13.95 14.77
N LEU A 717 -30.83 14.93 13.91
CA LEU A 717 -31.64 14.71 12.72
C LEU A 717 -30.94 13.76 11.74
N GLU A 718 -29.63 13.90 11.57
CA GLU A 718 -28.82 13.01 10.74
C GLU A 718 -28.73 11.61 11.33
N TRP A 719 -28.54 11.50 12.65
CA TRP A 719 -28.56 10.21 13.35
C TRP A 719 -29.91 9.49 13.15
N ASP A 720 -31.02 10.20 13.33
CA ASP A 720 -32.37 9.67 13.14
C ASP A 720 -32.60 9.25 11.68
N ALA A 721 -32.14 10.04 10.71
CA ALA A 721 -32.26 9.71 9.29
C ALA A 721 -31.47 8.45 8.92
N ALA A 722 -30.22 8.32 9.39
CA ALA A 722 -29.40 7.13 9.17
C ALA A 722 -30.03 5.89 9.82
N PHE A 723 -30.49 6.02 11.07
CA PHE A 723 -31.17 4.94 11.79
C PHE A 723 -32.44 4.47 11.07
N MET A 724 -33.29 5.41 10.66
CA MET A 724 -34.54 5.09 9.96
C MET A 724 -34.31 4.56 8.54
N GLY A 725 -33.23 4.98 7.88
CA GLY A 725 -32.82 4.43 6.59
C GLY A 725 -32.43 2.95 6.69
N MET A 726 -31.75 2.56 7.76
CA MET A 726 -31.34 1.18 8.00
C MET A 726 -32.49 0.32 8.55
N TYR A 727 -33.37 0.90 9.37
CA TYR A 727 -34.47 0.19 10.04
C TYR A 727 -35.85 0.81 9.75
N PRO A 728 -36.31 0.84 8.49
CA PRO A 728 -37.53 1.55 8.09
C PRO A 728 -38.84 0.84 8.51
N ILE A 729 -38.78 -0.47 8.78
CA ILE A 729 -39.96 -1.31 9.05
C ILE A 729 -40.07 -1.66 10.53
N GLN A 730 -38.97 -2.11 11.13
CA GLN A 730 -38.92 -2.61 12.49
C GLN A 730 -37.58 -2.24 13.11
N ARG A 731 -37.60 -1.86 14.40
CA ARG A 731 -36.39 -1.55 15.15
C ARG A 731 -35.48 -2.78 15.30
N PRO A 732 -34.17 -2.56 15.50
CA PRO A 732 -33.19 -3.64 15.61
C PRO A 732 -33.56 -4.71 16.63
N LEU A 733 -33.31 -5.97 16.27
CA LEU A 733 -33.40 -7.18 17.11
C LEU A 733 -34.81 -7.61 17.52
N LEU A 734 -35.85 -6.85 17.20
CA LEU A 734 -37.23 -7.24 17.52
C LEU A 734 -37.71 -8.44 16.69
N GLU A 735 -37.00 -8.78 15.61
CA GLU A 735 -37.20 -9.99 14.82
C GLU A 735 -36.56 -11.25 15.46
N VAL A 736 -35.67 -11.08 16.44
CA VAL A 736 -34.90 -12.19 17.03
C VAL A 736 -35.71 -12.89 18.10
N THR A 737 -36.19 -14.11 17.80
CA THR A 737 -37.06 -14.90 18.70
C THR A 737 -36.36 -16.10 19.34
N ASN A 738 -35.11 -16.36 19.01
CA ASN A 738 -34.31 -17.45 19.57
C ASN A 738 -33.46 -17.00 20.78
N GLY A 739 -33.81 -15.88 21.41
CA GLY A 739 -33.06 -15.35 22.55
C GLY A 739 -31.64 -14.97 22.16
N ASN A 740 -30.65 -15.45 22.93
CA ASN A 740 -29.24 -15.22 22.65
C ASN A 740 -28.54 -16.44 22.02
N ASP A 741 -29.29 -17.37 21.40
CA ASP A 741 -28.72 -18.59 20.79
C ASP A 741 -27.61 -18.24 19.77
N ASP A 742 -27.80 -17.18 18.99
CA ASP A 742 -26.86 -16.62 18.00
C ASP A 742 -25.99 -15.48 18.54
N ASN A 743 -25.98 -15.28 19.86
CA ASN A 743 -25.16 -14.25 20.55
C ASN A 743 -25.53 -12.78 20.24
N ARG A 744 -26.62 -12.53 19.50
CA ARG A 744 -27.01 -11.17 19.06
C ARG A 744 -27.45 -10.26 20.21
N PHE A 745 -28.19 -10.76 21.20
CA PHE A 745 -28.62 -9.94 22.34
C PHE A 745 -27.46 -9.43 23.18
N ALA A 746 -26.46 -10.29 23.43
CA ALA A 746 -25.28 -9.92 24.21
C ALA A 746 -24.42 -8.86 23.52
N TRP A 747 -24.29 -8.90 22.21
CA TRP A 747 -23.41 -7.98 21.49
C TRP A 747 -24.19 -6.84 20.84
N GLU A 748 -25.08 -7.12 19.88
CA GLU A 748 -25.86 -6.06 19.22
C GLU A 748 -26.79 -5.34 20.21
N GLY A 749 -27.50 -6.10 21.05
CA GLY A 749 -28.48 -5.54 21.99
C GLY A 749 -27.85 -4.60 23.01
N HIS A 750 -26.69 -4.99 23.54
CA HIS A 750 -25.94 -4.17 24.49
C HIS A 750 -25.62 -2.77 23.93
N TYR A 751 -25.05 -2.69 22.72
CA TYR A 751 -24.69 -1.39 22.15
C TYR A 751 -25.89 -0.60 21.63
N TRP A 752 -26.98 -1.25 21.21
CA TRP A 752 -28.22 -0.53 20.90
C TRP A 752 -28.80 0.15 22.13
N LEU A 753 -28.88 -0.54 23.27
CA LEU A 753 -29.33 0.08 24.52
C LEU A 753 -28.41 1.23 24.94
N ARG A 754 -27.10 1.10 24.72
CA ARG A 754 -26.13 2.19 24.94
C ARG A 754 -26.38 3.38 24.01
N ALA A 755 -26.60 3.15 22.73
CA ALA A 755 -26.89 4.21 21.78
C ALA A 755 -28.18 4.96 22.15
N TYR A 756 -29.25 4.23 22.45
CA TYR A 756 -30.54 4.82 22.84
C TYR A 756 -30.45 5.62 24.13
N VAL A 757 -29.74 5.12 25.16
CA VAL A 757 -29.61 5.86 26.42
C VAL A 757 -28.74 7.11 26.27
N GLU A 758 -27.69 7.09 25.44
CA GLU A 758 -26.90 8.28 25.15
C GLU A 758 -27.71 9.31 24.34
N MET A 759 -28.49 8.89 23.35
CA MET A 759 -29.38 9.79 22.61
C MET A 759 -30.46 10.40 23.50
N ALA A 760 -31.11 9.60 24.34
CA ALA A 760 -32.07 10.09 25.34
C ALA A 760 -31.42 11.11 26.27
N ARG A 761 -30.23 10.82 26.78
CA ARG A 761 -29.49 11.70 27.68
C ARG A 761 -29.08 13.01 27.01
N ASN A 762 -28.57 12.95 25.79
CA ASN A 762 -27.98 14.09 25.10
C ASN A 762 -29.04 15.06 24.56
N PHE A 763 -30.23 14.56 24.21
CA PHE A 763 -31.29 15.36 23.60
C PHE A 763 -32.57 15.49 24.44
N ASP A 764 -32.62 14.85 25.61
CA ASP A 764 -33.81 14.77 26.48
C ASP A 764 -35.08 14.34 25.71
N ASP A 765 -34.92 13.38 24.80
CA ASP A 765 -35.99 12.87 23.94
C ASP A 765 -36.38 11.45 24.35
N ASP A 766 -37.58 11.33 24.92
CA ASP A 766 -38.11 10.08 25.46
C ASP A 766 -38.45 9.05 24.38
N ALA A 767 -38.47 9.43 23.10
CA ALA A 767 -38.61 8.46 22.02
C ALA A 767 -37.51 7.38 22.07
N TYR A 768 -36.27 7.74 22.38
CA TYR A 768 -35.19 6.76 22.50
C TYR A 768 -35.35 5.86 23.74
N LEU A 769 -36.00 6.36 24.81
CA LEU A 769 -36.39 5.51 25.92
C LEU A 769 -37.45 4.51 25.47
N ASP A 770 -38.46 4.92 24.70
CA ASP A 770 -39.42 3.97 24.14
C ASP A 770 -38.73 2.87 23.32
N TYR A 771 -37.68 3.22 22.55
CA TYR A 771 -36.93 2.27 21.74
C TYR A 771 -36.16 1.28 22.62
N ALA A 772 -35.52 1.78 23.67
CA ALA A 772 -34.82 0.96 24.65
C ALA A 772 -35.78 0.03 25.41
N ILE A 773 -36.92 0.55 25.86
CA ILE A 773 -37.95 -0.20 26.57
C ILE A 773 -38.51 -1.34 25.70
N GLU A 774 -38.83 -1.06 24.44
CA GLU A 774 -39.31 -2.07 23.48
C GLU A 774 -38.29 -3.20 23.30
N LEU A 775 -37.01 -2.85 23.15
CA LEU A 775 -35.93 -3.83 23.04
C LEU A 775 -35.73 -4.63 24.35
N ILE A 776 -35.76 -3.99 25.51
CA ILE A 776 -35.61 -4.65 26.81
C ILE A 776 -36.76 -5.64 27.07
N ASP A 777 -38.00 -5.21 26.81
CA ASP A 777 -39.19 -6.05 26.94
C ASP A 777 -39.06 -7.30 26.06
N HIS A 778 -38.61 -7.11 24.81
CA HIS A 778 -38.36 -8.21 23.88
C HIS A 778 -37.26 -9.14 24.37
N MET A 779 -36.09 -8.62 24.76
CA MET A 779 -34.97 -9.42 25.25
C MET A 779 -35.37 -10.28 26.46
N LEU A 780 -36.06 -9.69 27.45
CA LEU A 780 -36.54 -10.40 28.65
C LEU A 780 -37.63 -11.42 28.33
N ALA A 781 -38.49 -11.14 27.34
CA ALA A 781 -39.47 -12.10 26.85
C ALA A 781 -38.80 -13.33 26.21
N TYR A 782 -37.57 -13.23 25.71
CA TYR A 782 -36.84 -14.34 25.10
C TYR A 782 -35.67 -14.90 25.93
N THR A 783 -35.75 -14.76 27.26
CA THR A 783 -34.94 -15.57 28.20
C THR A 783 -35.22 -17.07 28.04
N ASP A 784 -34.28 -17.93 28.41
CA ASP A 784 -34.47 -19.39 28.37
C ASP A 784 -35.68 -19.80 29.20
N LYS A 785 -35.80 -19.24 30.41
CA LYS A 785 -36.96 -19.47 31.29
C LYS A 785 -38.28 -19.09 30.64
N ALA A 786 -38.35 -17.95 29.95
CA ALA A 786 -39.57 -17.51 29.29
C ALA A 786 -39.90 -18.37 28.05
N ARG A 787 -38.89 -18.73 27.25
CA ARG A 787 -39.05 -19.60 26.07
C ARG A 787 -39.51 -21.01 26.47
N VAL A 788 -38.96 -21.58 27.54
CA VAL A 788 -39.43 -22.87 28.08
C VAL A 788 -40.86 -22.76 28.59
N ALA A 789 -41.21 -21.69 29.31
CA ALA A 789 -42.58 -21.49 29.79
C ALA A 789 -43.62 -21.38 28.65
N ARG A 790 -43.20 -20.93 27.46
CA ARG A 790 -44.03 -20.91 26.24
C ARG A 790 -43.97 -22.19 25.40
N GLY A 791 -43.09 -23.14 25.74
CA GLY A 791 -42.87 -24.35 24.95
C GLY A 791 -42.07 -24.12 23.65
N GLU A 792 -41.37 -23.00 23.53
CA GLU A 792 -40.53 -22.63 22.38
C GLU A 792 -39.11 -23.19 22.48
N LEU A 793 -38.73 -23.63 23.68
CA LEU A 793 -37.42 -24.21 23.97
C LEU A 793 -37.59 -25.48 24.80
N ASP A 794 -36.92 -26.55 24.37
CA ASP A 794 -36.86 -27.83 25.08
C ASP A 794 -35.44 -28.05 25.62
N ILE A 795 -35.24 -27.73 26.90
CA ILE A 795 -33.95 -27.89 27.59
C ILE A 795 -33.63 -29.36 27.88
N GLU A 796 -34.62 -30.25 27.96
CA GLU A 796 -34.34 -31.68 28.14
C GLU A 796 -33.76 -32.28 26.86
N ALA A 797 -34.30 -31.89 25.70
CA ALA A 797 -33.77 -32.29 24.40
C ALA A 797 -32.46 -31.55 24.04
N GLN A 798 -32.24 -30.36 24.61
CA GLN A 798 -31.09 -29.51 24.35
C GLN A 798 -30.42 -29.06 25.66
N PRO A 799 -29.83 -29.98 26.43
CA PRO A 799 -29.31 -29.68 27.76
C PRO A 799 -28.10 -28.77 27.70
N TYR A 800 -27.91 -27.99 28.77
CA TYR A 800 -26.71 -27.19 28.96
C TYR A 800 -25.47 -28.07 29.14
N GLN A 801 -24.42 -27.77 28.40
CA GLN A 801 -23.08 -28.33 28.61
C GLN A 801 -22.32 -27.52 29.65
N LEU A 802 -22.66 -26.24 29.82
CA LEU A 802 -22.09 -25.36 30.83
C LEU A 802 -23.16 -24.34 31.28
N ALA A 803 -23.55 -24.36 32.55
CA ALA A 803 -24.47 -23.39 33.14
C ALA A 803 -24.14 -23.25 34.62
N PRO A 804 -24.67 -22.24 35.34
CA PRO A 804 -24.47 -22.19 36.78
C PRO A 804 -24.89 -23.51 37.45
N LYS A 805 -24.15 -23.91 38.48
CA LYS A 805 -24.16 -25.27 39.04
C LYS A 805 -25.55 -25.81 39.38
N PRO A 806 -26.47 -25.02 39.99
CA PRO A 806 -27.82 -25.49 40.27
C PRO A 806 -28.58 -26.01 39.05
N TYR A 807 -28.36 -25.41 37.87
CA TYR A 807 -29.05 -25.79 36.62
C TYR A 807 -28.40 -26.99 35.93
N LEU A 808 -27.08 -27.19 36.09
CA LEU A 808 -26.43 -28.44 35.67
C LEU A 808 -26.85 -29.62 36.54
N ASN A 809 -27.00 -29.40 37.85
CA ASN A 809 -27.39 -30.42 38.81
C ASN A 809 -28.88 -30.79 38.74
N GLN A 810 -29.70 -29.96 38.09
CA GLN A 810 -31.12 -30.19 37.86
C GLN A 810 -31.43 -30.12 36.36
N PRO A 811 -31.09 -31.17 35.59
CA PRO A 811 -31.38 -31.22 34.15
C PRO A 811 -32.85 -30.90 33.86
N GLY A 812 -33.11 -30.11 32.83
CA GLY A 812 -34.44 -29.63 32.46
C GLY A 812 -34.84 -28.29 33.09
N SER A 813 -34.14 -27.83 34.14
CA SER A 813 -34.38 -26.50 34.72
C SER A 813 -33.76 -25.39 33.85
N PRO A 814 -34.56 -24.47 33.28
CA PRO A 814 -34.01 -23.37 32.49
C PRO A 814 -33.31 -22.33 33.36
N VAL A 815 -32.22 -21.77 32.85
CA VAL A 815 -31.61 -20.58 33.46
C VAL A 815 -32.56 -19.38 33.34
N PRO A 816 -32.54 -18.43 34.30
CA PRO A 816 -33.37 -17.23 34.22
C PRO A 816 -32.93 -16.26 33.13
N GLY A 817 -31.66 -16.28 32.73
CA GLY A 817 -31.09 -15.46 31.66
C GLY A 817 -31.16 -16.15 30.31
N TRP A 818 -30.05 -16.09 29.56
CA TRP A 818 -29.99 -16.61 28.20
C TRP A 818 -28.85 -17.62 28.03
N ARG A 819 -29.05 -18.59 27.13
CA ARG A 819 -27.96 -19.42 26.60
C ARG A 819 -27.38 -18.85 25.32
N ARG A 820 -26.22 -19.38 24.93
CA ARG A 820 -25.67 -19.28 23.57
C ARG A 820 -25.08 -20.61 23.11
N SER A 821 -24.88 -20.75 21.80
CA SER A 821 -24.14 -21.88 21.22
C SER A 821 -22.63 -21.63 21.23
N TYR A 822 -21.88 -22.34 22.06
CA TYR A 822 -20.41 -22.35 22.03
C TYR A 822 -19.85 -23.63 22.70
N LYS A 823 -19.38 -24.57 21.86
CA LYS A 823 -18.98 -25.93 22.29
C LYS A 823 -20.09 -26.60 23.11
N GLY A 824 -21.32 -26.45 22.64
CA GLY A 824 -22.57 -26.79 23.35
C GLY A 824 -23.35 -25.55 23.78
N TRP A 825 -24.57 -25.76 24.24
CA TRP A 825 -25.40 -24.78 24.91
C TRP A 825 -24.81 -24.38 26.25
N ARG A 826 -24.60 -23.09 26.42
CA ARG A 826 -24.07 -22.55 27.65
C ARG A 826 -24.70 -21.26 28.12
N SER A 827 -24.81 -21.11 29.43
CA SER A 827 -25.10 -19.85 30.12
C SER A 827 -23.89 -19.49 30.98
N GLU A 828 -23.34 -18.30 30.78
CA GLU A 828 -22.07 -17.89 31.37
C GLU A 828 -22.09 -16.39 31.72
N PRO A 829 -21.26 -15.96 32.68
CA PRO A 829 -21.24 -14.58 33.13
C PRO A 829 -21.08 -13.54 32.01
N LEU A 830 -20.27 -13.80 30.97
CA LEU A 830 -20.07 -12.86 29.87
C LEU A 830 -21.40 -12.44 29.20
N ASN A 831 -22.19 -13.39 28.71
CA ASN A 831 -23.36 -13.06 27.88
C ASN A 831 -24.48 -12.44 28.71
N ASP A 832 -24.78 -13.03 29.87
CA ASP A 832 -25.79 -12.47 30.77
C ASP A 832 -25.32 -11.11 31.30
N GLY A 833 -24.02 -10.94 31.59
CA GLY A 833 -23.44 -9.67 32.03
C GLY A 833 -23.52 -8.58 30.97
N MET A 834 -23.21 -8.90 29.70
CA MET A 834 -23.36 -7.98 28.58
C MET A 834 -24.82 -7.52 28.40
N ILE A 835 -25.78 -8.46 28.41
CA ILE A 835 -27.20 -8.13 28.26
C ILE A 835 -27.69 -7.30 29.44
N VAL A 836 -27.45 -7.77 30.67
CA VAL A 836 -27.97 -7.15 31.87
C VAL A 836 -27.32 -5.80 32.16
N SER A 837 -26.03 -5.61 31.85
CA SER A 837 -25.40 -4.28 31.96
C SER A 837 -26.06 -3.27 31.03
N GLY A 838 -26.34 -3.63 29.77
CA GLY A 838 -27.07 -2.76 28.83
C GLY A 838 -28.47 -2.38 29.34
N ILE A 839 -29.23 -3.37 29.83
CA ILE A 839 -30.55 -3.12 30.47
C ILE A 839 -30.39 -2.16 31.65
N LEU A 840 -29.40 -2.39 32.52
CA LEU A 840 -29.22 -1.62 33.73
C LEU A 840 -28.67 -0.21 33.49
N MET A 841 -28.00 0.05 32.37
CA MET A 841 -27.63 1.42 31.97
C MET A 841 -28.88 2.26 31.68
N VAL A 842 -29.89 1.68 31.03
CA VAL A 842 -31.18 2.33 30.76
C VAL A 842 -31.95 2.55 32.07
N VAL A 843 -31.99 1.53 32.94
CA VAL A 843 -32.58 1.63 34.29
C VAL A 843 -31.92 2.74 35.10
N ASP A 844 -30.58 2.80 35.11
CA ASP A 844 -29.83 3.82 35.82
C ASP A 844 -30.17 5.22 35.34
N TYR A 845 -30.23 5.43 34.03
CA TYR A 845 -30.63 6.71 33.45
C TYR A 845 -32.08 7.07 33.80
N ILE A 846 -33.05 6.15 33.68
CA ILE A 846 -34.45 6.41 34.04
C ILE A 846 -34.59 6.92 35.48
N PHE A 847 -33.90 6.27 36.42
CA PHE A 847 -33.94 6.68 37.83
C PHE A 847 -33.21 7.99 38.07
N THR A 848 -32.01 8.17 37.52
CA THR A 848 -31.17 9.36 37.77
C THR A 848 -31.70 10.61 37.08
N ALA A 849 -32.30 10.49 35.90
CA ALA A 849 -32.96 11.57 35.19
C ALA A 849 -34.41 11.83 35.67
N GLY A 850 -34.93 10.99 36.58
CA GLY A 850 -36.27 11.19 37.16
C GLY A 850 -37.43 10.94 36.20
N LYS A 851 -37.27 10.04 35.23
CA LYS A 851 -38.25 9.73 34.17
C LYS A 851 -39.43 8.90 34.70
N SER A 852 -40.35 9.57 35.40
CA SER A 852 -41.39 8.95 36.25
C SER A 852 -42.30 7.94 35.54
N GLU A 853 -42.59 8.15 34.25
CA GLU A 853 -43.45 7.25 33.47
C GLU A 853 -42.85 5.86 33.23
N TYR A 854 -41.51 5.77 33.20
CA TYR A 854 -40.79 4.52 32.98
C TYR A 854 -40.36 3.81 34.27
N GLN A 855 -40.43 4.49 35.43
CA GLN A 855 -39.90 3.97 36.70
C GLN A 855 -40.47 2.61 37.10
N GLN A 856 -41.75 2.35 36.85
CA GLN A 856 -42.35 1.04 37.17
C GLN A 856 -41.75 -0.08 36.34
N ARG A 857 -41.52 0.15 35.03
CA ARG A 857 -40.85 -0.81 34.14
C ARG A 857 -39.40 -0.98 34.55
N ALA A 858 -38.69 0.12 34.78
CA ALA A 858 -37.30 0.10 35.24
C ALA A 858 -37.11 -0.70 36.53
N GLN A 859 -38.02 -0.55 37.50
CA GLN A 859 -38.02 -1.36 38.72
C GLN A 859 -38.24 -2.85 38.42
N SER A 860 -39.13 -3.19 37.47
CA SER A 860 -39.33 -4.58 37.06
C SER A 860 -38.08 -5.18 36.42
N TYR A 861 -37.42 -4.43 35.54
CA TYR A 861 -36.17 -4.85 34.91
C TYR A 861 -35.07 -5.04 35.95
N LEU A 862 -34.91 -4.11 36.89
CA LEU A 862 -33.96 -4.23 38.00
C LEU A 862 -34.16 -5.54 38.78
N GLN A 863 -35.40 -5.87 39.13
CA GLN A 863 -35.68 -7.11 39.89
C GLN A 863 -35.40 -8.37 39.06
N GLN A 864 -35.72 -8.37 37.76
CA GLN A 864 -35.40 -9.49 36.87
C GLN A 864 -33.88 -9.65 36.69
N SER A 865 -33.17 -8.55 36.49
CA SER A 865 -31.71 -8.49 36.41
C SER A 865 -31.06 -9.05 37.67
N LEU A 866 -31.52 -8.67 38.87
CA LEU A 866 -31.01 -9.21 40.14
C LEU A 866 -31.14 -10.73 40.24
N VAL A 867 -32.22 -11.33 39.71
CA VAL A 867 -32.38 -12.79 39.65
C VAL A 867 -31.36 -13.43 38.71
N ILE A 868 -31.10 -12.80 37.56
CA ILE A 868 -30.13 -13.29 36.58
C ILE A 868 -28.70 -13.18 37.14
N LEU A 869 -28.32 -12.03 37.70
CA LEU A 869 -27.00 -11.82 38.32
C LEU A 869 -26.70 -12.87 39.39
N ARG A 870 -27.65 -13.07 40.34
CA ARG A 870 -27.49 -14.05 41.43
C ARG A 870 -27.58 -15.50 40.96
N SER A 871 -28.08 -15.76 39.76
CA SER A 871 -28.07 -17.11 39.19
C SER A 871 -26.65 -17.62 38.94
N HIS A 872 -25.67 -16.70 38.78
CA HIS A 872 -24.25 -17.01 38.59
C HIS A 872 -23.47 -17.14 39.90
N ASP A 873 -24.09 -17.02 41.07
CA ASP A 873 -23.37 -17.07 42.38
C ASP A 873 -22.57 -18.36 42.57
N SER A 874 -23.02 -19.49 42.01
CA SER A 874 -22.29 -20.75 42.06
C SER A 874 -21.01 -20.77 41.23
N SER A 875 -20.80 -19.76 40.38
CA SER A 875 -19.63 -19.58 39.52
C SER A 875 -18.61 -18.62 40.13
N TYR A 876 -18.96 -17.89 41.20
CA TYR A 876 -18.09 -16.92 41.87
C TYR A 876 -17.37 -17.55 43.07
N SER A 877 -16.12 -17.17 43.32
CA SER A 877 -15.44 -17.53 44.57
C SER A 877 -14.44 -16.47 45.03
N ASN A 878 -14.42 -16.26 46.35
CA ASN A 878 -13.38 -15.52 47.06
C ASN A 878 -12.59 -16.37 48.06
N THR A 879 -12.84 -17.69 48.08
CA THR A 879 -12.17 -18.63 49.01
C THR A 879 -11.40 -19.74 48.32
N LYS A 880 -11.51 -19.88 47.00
CA LYS A 880 -10.96 -21.01 46.25
C LYS A 880 -9.45 -21.20 46.46
N ASN A 881 -8.67 -20.14 46.24
CA ASN A 881 -7.31 -19.99 46.76
C ASN A 881 -6.93 -18.50 46.75
N ALA A 882 -5.90 -18.13 47.52
CA ALA A 882 -5.52 -16.72 47.72
C ALA A 882 -5.11 -15.96 46.44
N ALA A 883 -4.51 -16.62 45.44
CA ALA A 883 -4.04 -15.99 44.21
C ALA A 883 -5.15 -15.71 43.17
N ILE A 884 -6.33 -16.31 43.33
CA ILE A 884 -7.47 -16.16 42.41
C ILE A 884 -8.77 -15.84 43.15
N ALA A 885 -8.66 -15.42 44.41
CA ALA A 885 -9.80 -15.04 45.22
C ALA A 885 -10.45 -13.77 44.65
N GLY A 886 -11.78 -13.72 44.64
CA GLY A 886 -12.53 -12.58 44.14
C GLY A 886 -12.74 -12.65 42.64
N SER A 887 -12.92 -13.86 42.07
CA SER A 887 -13.08 -14.06 40.63
C SER A 887 -14.19 -15.07 40.31
N TYR A 888 -14.75 -14.95 39.11
CA TYR A 888 -15.60 -15.96 38.51
C TYR A 888 -14.76 -17.10 37.94
N HIS A 889 -15.36 -18.30 37.91
CA HIS A 889 -14.77 -19.51 37.36
C HIS A 889 -15.77 -20.23 36.46
N TYR A 890 -15.25 -21.00 35.50
CA TYR A 890 -16.05 -22.04 34.88
C TYR A 890 -16.44 -23.08 35.94
N VAL A 891 -17.73 -23.43 36.00
CA VAL A 891 -18.18 -24.53 36.83
C VAL A 891 -17.65 -25.87 36.29
N ASN A 892 -17.30 -26.78 37.17
CA ASN A 892 -16.86 -28.12 36.82
C ASN A 892 -18.07 -29.03 36.58
N TYR A 893 -18.45 -29.19 35.32
CA TYR A 893 -19.57 -30.05 34.92
C TYR A 893 -19.35 -31.55 35.21
N LYS A 894 -18.13 -31.98 35.58
CA LYS A 894 -17.79 -33.38 35.85
C LYS A 894 -18.17 -33.86 37.26
N ASN A 895 -18.64 -32.95 38.12
CA ASN A 895 -19.14 -33.29 39.45
C ASN A 895 -20.45 -32.54 39.72
N ASP A 896 -21.09 -32.80 40.86
CA ASP A 896 -22.32 -32.16 41.32
C ASP A 896 -22.08 -31.21 42.52
N VAL A 897 -20.83 -31.04 42.95
CA VAL A 897 -20.47 -30.29 44.15
C VAL A 897 -20.71 -28.78 43.97
N ILE A 898 -21.31 -28.12 44.96
CA ILE A 898 -21.45 -26.66 45.05
C ILE A 898 -20.27 -26.06 45.82
N GLY A 899 -19.89 -24.82 45.51
CA GLY A 899 -18.75 -24.12 46.12
C GLY A 899 -17.43 -24.43 45.43
N ASP A 900 -16.29 -24.16 46.08
CA ASP A 900 -14.96 -24.14 45.45
C ASP A 900 -14.56 -25.46 44.76
N ASN A 901 -14.95 -26.60 45.34
CA ASN A 901 -14.71 -27.94 44.77
C ASN A 901 -15.55 -28.22 43.50
N GLY A 902 -16.59 -27.42 43.30
CA GLY A 902 -17.45 -27.42 42.11
C GLY A 902 -16.94 -26.57 40.95
N LEU A 903 -15.82 -25.88 41.11
CA LEU A 903 -15.27 -24.92 40.13
C LEU A 903 -13.95 -25.42 39.53
N PHE A 904 -13.70 -25.13 38.25
CA PHE A 904 -12.38 -25.33 37.64
C PHE A 904 -11.34 -24.37 38.25
N THR A 905 -10.07 -24.74 38.21
CA THR A 905 -8.98 -24.01 38.87
C THR A 905 -8.64 -22.67 38.24
N LYS A 906 -8.92 -22.47 36.95
CA LYS A 906 -8.62 -21.23 36.25
C LYS A 906 -9.76 -20.22 36.45
N PRO A 907 -9.46 -18.94 36.76
CA PRO A 907 -10.47 -17.89 36.74
C PRO A 907 -10.98 -17.66 35.31
N LEU A 908 -12.14 -17.04 35.20
CA LEU A 908 -12.65 -16.52 33.93
C LEU A 908 -11.80 -15.32 33.47
N PRO A 909 -11.81 -15.02 32.16
CA PRO A 909 -11.23 -13.81 31.60
C PRO A 909 -11.71 -12.52 32.29
N PHE A 910 -10.90 -11.47 32.31
CA PHE A 910 -11.23 -10.24 33.05
C PHE A 910 -12.50 -9.59 32.50
N ASN A 911 -12.64 -9.44 31.19
CA ASN A 911 -13.85 -8.89 30.58
C ASN A 911 -15.15 -9.61 31.03
N HIS A 912 -15.14 -10.93 31.25
CA HIS A 912 -16.29 -11.67 31.82
C HIS A 912 -16.60 -11.24 33.26
N ASN A 913 -15.56 -11.05 34.07
CA ASN A 913 -15.69 -10.62 35.46
C ASN A 913 -16.21 -9.19 35.51
N LEU A 914 -15.59 -8.29 34.73
CA LEU A 914 -15.79 -6.86 34.84
C LEU A 914 -17.10 -6.41 34.21
N VAL A 915 -17.57 -7.04 33.13
CA VAL A 915 -18.92 -6.75 32.60
C VAL A 915 -20.02 -7.15 33.59
N MET A 916 -19.82 -8.26 34.32
CA MET A 916 -20.74 -8.69 35.37
C MET A 916 -20.69 -7.72 36.55
N ALA A 917 -19.50 -7.25 36.93
CA ALA A 917 -19.31 -6.27 37.99
C ALA A 917 -19.95 -4.90 37.64
N THR A 918 -19.89 -4.47 36.38
CA THR A 918 -20.62 -3.29 35.87
C THR A 918 -22.12 -3.43 36.14
N ALA A 919 -22.72 -4.55 35.76
CA ALA A 919 -24.13 -4.81 36.01
C ALA A 919 -24.46 -4.83 37.52
N MET A 920 -23.59 -5.41 38.35
CA MET A 920 -23.75 -5.42 39.81
C MET A 920 -23.80 -4.01 40.41
N LEU A 921 -22.89 -3.11 40.00
CA LEU A 921 -22.84 -1.75 40.53
C LEU A 921 -24.01 -0.89 40.06
N LEU A 922 -24.44 -1.05 38.81
CA LEU A 922 -25.64 -0.38 38.30
C LEU A 922 -26.90 -0.85 39.03
N ALA A 923 -27.02 -2.15 39.31
CA ALA A 923 -28.14 -2.69 40.09
C ALA A 923 -28.14 -2.20 41.53
N GLU A 924 -27.00 -2.27 42.23
CA GLU A 924 -26.89 -1.88 43.65
C GLU A 924 -27.24 -0.41 43.89
N ARG A 925 -26.92 0.47 42.94
CA ARG A 925 -27.25 1.90 43.04
C ARG A 925 -28.74 2.15 43.27
N HIS A 926 -29.60 1.26 42.77
CA HIS A 926 -31.07 1.41 42.81
C HIS A 926 -31.77 0.35 43.66
N ASP A 927 -31.03 -0.62 44.22
CA ASP A 927 -31.56 -1.60 45.18
C ASP A 927 -30.61 -1.79 46.34
N ALA A 928 -30.96 -1.21 47.50
CA ALA A 928 -30.17 -1.32 48.72
C ALA A 928 -30.03 -2.76 49.24
N SER A 929 -30.84 -3.71 48.79
CA SER A 929 -30.68 -5.13 49.15
C SER A 929 -29.52 -5.81 48.42
N ALA A 930 -28.95 -5.17 47.39
CA ALA A 930 -27.87 -5.70 46.57
C ALA A 930 -26.45 -5.31 47.05
N GLN A 931 -26.29 -5.00 48.34
CA GLN A 931 -24.96 -4.73 48.93
C GLN A 931 -23.98 -5.92 48.75
N ASP A 932 -24.51 -7.14 48.69
CA ASP A 932 -23.71 -8.34 48.39
C ASP A 932 -23.06 -8.25 47.00
N LEU A 933 -23.76 -7.67 46.03
CA LEU A 933 -23.25 -7.49 44.66
C LEU A 933 -22.19 -6.38 44.59
N LYS A 934 -22.35 -5.29 45.34
CA LYS A 934 -21.29 -4.27 45.47
C LYS A 934 -20.02 -4.84 46.08
N GLN A 935 -20.15 -5.69 47.12
CA GLN A 935 -18.99 -6.36 47.71
C GLN A 935 -18.28 -7.26 46.68
N LYS A 936 -19.02 -8.08 45.93
CA LYS A 936 -18.47 -8.91 44.84
C LYS A 936 -17.78 -8.06 43.77
N ALA A 937 -18.40 -6.96 43.34
CA ALA A 937 -17.80 -6.05 42.36
C ALA A 937 -16.49 -5.42 42.86
N THR A 938 -16.42 -5.04 44.14
CA THR A 938 -15.18 -4.54 44.75
C THR A 938 -14.08 -5.63 44.82
N GLU A 939 -14.45 -6.87 45.11
CA GLU A 939 -13.52 -8.01 45.12
C GLU A 939 -12.99 -8.31 43.71
N LEU A 940 -13.85 -8.27 42.68
CA LEU A 940 -13.47 -8.40 41.27
C LEU A 940 -12.53 -7.27 40.82
N LEU A 941 -12.80 -6.04 41.25
CA LEU A 941 -11.92 -4.90 40.99
C LEU A 941 -10.54 -5.11 41.63
N GLN A 942 -10.48 -5.50 42.90
CA GLN A 942 -9.22 -5.76 43.59
C GLN A 942 -8.43 -6.86 42.88
N PHE A 943 -9.10 -7.96 42.51
CA PHE A 943 -8.48 -9.04 41.74
C PHE A 943 -7.90 -8.55 40.41
N PHE A 944 -8.60 -7.66 39.69
CA PHE A 944 -8.07 -7.08 38.45
C PHE A 944 -6.86 -6.17 38.68
N ILE A 945 -6.96 -5.21 39.60
CA ILE A 945 -5.89 -4.23 39.86
C ILE A 945 -4.62 -4.90 40.42
N GLU A 946 -4.76 -5.90 41.30
CA GLU A 946 -3.62 -6.66 41.84
C GLU A 946 -2.84 -7.44 40.76
N ASN A 947 -3.47 -7.68 39.60
CA ASN A 947 -2.88 -8.39 38.47
C ASN A 947 -2.63 -7.48 37.25
N LEU A 948 -2.76 -6.16 37.41
CA LEU A 948 -2.39 -5.17 36.42
C LEU A 948 -0.86 -5.06 36.34
N GLN A 949 -0.30 -5.09 35.13
CA GLN A 949 1.14 -5.01 34.92
C GLN A 949 1.55 -3.55 34.72
N HIS A 950 2.32 -2.99 35.64
CA HIS A 950 2.83 -1.62 35.54
C HIS A 950 4.24 -1.59 34.95
N HIS A 951 4.47 -0.68 34.00
CA HIS A 951 5.76 -0.53 33.30
C HIS A 951 6.51 0.72 33.75
N GLU A 952 7.84 0.72 33.58
CA GLU A 952 8.73 1.82 34.04
C GLU A 952 8.39 3.19 33.43
N GLN A 953 7.73 3.21 32.26
CA GLN A 953 7.31 4.42 31.54
C GLN A 953 5.93 4.94 31.97
N GLY A 954 5.29 4.32 32.98
CA GLY A 954 4.04 4.79 33.58
C GLY A 954 2.76 4.35 32.88
N HIS A 955 2.85 3.52 31.84
CA HIS A 955 1.69 2.81 31.26
C HIS A 955 1.52 1.42 31.89
N CYS A 956 0.38 0.78 31.63
CA CYS A 956 0.07 -0.58 32.07
C CYS A 956 -0.44 -1.45 30.93
N SER A 957 -0.32 -2.76 31.14
CA SER A 957 -0.93 -3.80 30.32
C SER A 957 -1.58 -4.85 31.23
N TRP A 958 -2.45 -5.67 30.66
CA TRP A 958 -3.01 -6.82 31.35
C TRP A 958 -3.29 -7.96 30.38
N SER A 959 -3.30 -9.17 30.92
CA SER A 959 -3.58 -10.40 30.19
C SER A 959 -5.09 -10.62 30.08
N TYR A 960 -5.57 -11.25 29.02
CA TYR A 960 -6.98 -11.60 28.82
C TYR A 960 -7.59 -12.36 30.01
N ALA A 961 -6.80 -13.23 30.63
CA ALA A 961 -7.14 -13.93 31.85
C ALA A 961 -5.88 -14.14 32.71
N PHE A 962 -6.04 -14.13 34.03
CA PHE A 962 -4.94 -14.46 34.94
C PHE A 962 -4.56 -15.95 34.87
N GLU A 963 -3.26 -16.25 34.66
CA GLU A 963 -2.72 -17.61 34.64
C GLU A 963 -1.75 -17.86 35.82
N PRO A 964 -2.16 -18.65 36.83
CA PRO A 964 -1.31 -18.93 38.00
C PRO A 964 0.02 -19.63 37.70
N LYS A 965 0.15 -20.24 36.50
CA LYS A 965 1.36 -20.96 36.06
C LYS A 965 2.44 -20.06 35.44
N GLY A 966 2.18 -18.76 35.30
CA GLY A 966 3.15 -17.76 34.85
C GLY A 966 3.05 -17.38 33.36
N PRO A 967 3.90 -16.44 32.92
CA PRO A 967 3.71 -15.62 31.70
C PRO A 967 3.85 -16.35 30.36
N SER A 968 4.39 -17.58 30.34
CA SER A 968 4.58 -18.35 29.10
C SER A 968 3.29 -18.81 28.41
N TYR A 969 2.12 -18.54 29.02
CA TYR A 969 0.81 -18.88 28.50
C TYR A 969 -0.18 -17.71 28.54
N GLU A 970 0.29 -16.50 28.86
CA GLU A 970 -0.56 -15.31 28.98
C GLU A 970 -0.76 -14.67 27.61
N LYS A 971 -2.03 -14.64 27.16
CA LYS A 971 -2.44 -13.85 26.00
C LYS A 971 -2.75 -12.42 26.49
N PRO A 972 -2.20 -11.34 25.90
CA PRO A 972 -2.60 -9.98 26.24
C PRO A 972 -4.09 -9.77 25.97
N GLU A 973 -4.73 -8.91 26.76
CA GLU A 973 -6.09 -8.47 26.46
C GLU A 973 -6.09 -7.67 25.15
N ASP A 974 -7.16 -7.81 24.36
CA ASP A 974 -7.28 -7.06 23.11
C ASP A 974 -7.97 -5.70 23.33
N LEU A 975 -7.64 -4.72 22.49
CA LEU A 975 -8.16 -3.35 22.56
C LEU A 975 -9.69 -3.31 22.55
N ASN A 976 -10.32 -4.26 21.82
CA ASN A 976 -11.76 -4.33 21.76
C ASN A 976 -12.32 -4.73 23.11
N HIS A 977 -11.99 -5.91 23.63
CA HIS A 977 -12.51 -6.35 24.92
C HIS A 977 -12.04 -5.47 26.09
N GLY A 978 -10.84 -4.90 26.01
CA GLY A 978 -10.28 -4.00 27.02
C GLY A 978 -11.14 -2.77 27.29
N HIS A 979 -12.01 -2.38 26.36
CA HIS A 979 -13.00 -1.32 26.60
C HIS A 979 -13.93 -1.65 27.79
N LEU A 980 -14.29 -2.92 27.98
CA LEU A 980 -15.21 -3.36 29.04
C LEU A 980 -14.52 -3.25 30.39
N ASP A 981 -13.22 -3.54 30.43
CA ASP A 981 -12.39 -3.44 31.61
C ASP A 981 -12.24 -1.98 32.03
N VAL A 982 -11.87 -1.11 31.08
CA VAL A 982 -11.77 0.35 31.26
C VAL A 982 -13.10 0.94 31.72
N GLY A 983 -14.20 0.57 31.06
CA GLY A 983 -15.55 1.03 31.41
C GLY A 983 -15.94 0.68 32.86
N PHE A 984 -15.58 -0.51 33.33
CA PHE A 984 -15.81 -0.89 34.72
C PHE A 984 -14.93 -0.11 35.70
N VAL A 985 -13.64 0.08 35.41
CA VAL A 985 -12.71 0.84 36.29
C VAL A 985 -13.16 2.29 36.41
N LEU A 986 -13.61 2.91 35.30
CA LEU A 986 -14.23 4.23 35.30
C LEU A 986 -15.49 4.29 36.17
N LEU A 987 -16.41 3.32 36.02
CA LEU A 987 -17.60 3.26 36.87
C LEU A 987 -17.23 3.07 38.34
N ALA A 988 -16.25 2.21 38.65
CA ALA A 988 -15.78 2.00 40.02
C ALA A 988 -15.18 3.27 40.64
N HIS A 989 -14.45 4.06 39.84
CA HIS A 989 -13.90 5.36 40.26
C HIS A 989 -15.03 6.37 40.52
N GLN A 990 -16.00 6.48 39.61
CA GLN A 990 -17.18 7.33 39.80
C GLN A 990 -17.99 6.94 41.05
N ARG A 991 -18.01 5.64 41.38
CA ARG A 991 -18.65 5.08 42.59
C ARG A 991 -17.76 5.13 43.83
N GLN A 992 -16.53 5.65 43.72
CA GLN A 992 -15.56 5.82 44.80
C GLN A 992 -15.30 4.53 45.58
N LEU A 993 -15.17 3.39 44.88
CA LEU A 993 -14.91 2.10 45.53
C LEU A 993 -13.48 2.02 46.07
N LEU A 994 -12.51 2.54 45.31
CA LEU A 994 -11.08 2.66 45.63
C LEU A 994 -10.57 4.00 45.04
N ASP A 995 -9.40 4.46 45.47
CA ASP A 995 -8.67 5.53 44.78
C ASP A 995 -7.96 4.92 43.56
N LEU A 996 -8.62 5.02 42.40
CA LEU A 996 -8.18 4.43 41.14
C LEU A 996 -7.45 5.43 40.23
N THR A 997 -7.08 6.59 40.78
CA THR A 997 -6.41 7.65 40.00
C THR A 997 -5.13 7.14 39.32
N PRO A 998 -4.22 6.41 40.01
CA PRO A 998 -3.01 5.88 39.38
C PRO A 998 -3.31 4.92 38.22
N GLU A 999 -4.32 4.07 38.35
CA GLU A 999 -4.67 3.08 37.35
C GLU A 999 -5.33 3.71 36.13
N LEU A 1000 -6.16 4.74 36.31
CA LEU A 1000 -6.76 5.49 35.22
C LEU A 1000 -5.74 6.36 34.46
N GLU A 1001 -4.80 7.00 35.16
CA GLU A 1001 -3.66 7.68 34.53
C GLU A 1001 -2.82 6.70 33.72
N CYS A 1002 -2.60 5.51 34.27
CA CYS A 1002 -1.83 4.45 33.65
C CYS A 1002 -2.51 3.88 32.39
N MET A 1003 -3.83 3.63 32.42
CA MET A 1003 -4.61 3.20 31.24
C MET A 1003 -4.70 4.29 30.19
N ALA A 1004 -4.84 5.56 30.60
CA ALA A 1004 -4.84 6.69 29.69
C ALA A 1004 -3.51 6.79 28.94
N ARG A 1005 -2.37 6.68 29.66
CA ARG A 1005 -1.03 6.62 29.06
C ARG A 1005 -0.84 5.39 28.18
N ALA A 1006 -1.38 4.23 28.55
CA ALA A 1006 -1.34 3.06 27.69
C ALA A 1006 -1.99 3.38 26.33
N LEU A 1007 -3.21 3.92 26.34
CA LEU A 1007 -3.90 4.28 25.11
C LEU A 1007 -3.13 5.30 24.26
N THR A 1008 -2.60 6.37 24.86
CA THR A 1008 -2.02 7.51 24.12
C THR A 1008 -0.54 7.37 23.77
N GLU A 1009 0.23 6.61 24.54
CA GLU A 1009 1.69 6.49 24.39
C GLU A 1009 2.12 5.11 23.90
N LYS A 1010 1.26 4.08 24.01
CA LYS A 1010 1.60 2.70 23.65
C LYS A 1010 0.70 2.10 22.58
N LEU A 1011 -0.61 2.27 22.70
CA LEU A 1011 -1.58 1.61 21.81
C LEU A 1011 -1.86 2.39 20.54
N TYR A 1012 -1.92 3.71 20.64
CA TYR A 1012 -2.18 4.56 19.49
C TYR A 1012 -0.89 4.84 18.70
N HIS A 1013 -0.94 4.51 17.40
CA HIS A 1013 0.12 4.73 16.43
C HIS A 1013 -0.37 5.75 15.40
N GLY A 1014 -0.08 7.02 15.64
CA GLY A 1014 -0.43 8.08 14.70
C GLY A 1014 0.22 7.86 13.32
N PRO A 1015 -0.47 8.18 12.20
CA PRO A 1015 -1.69 9.00 12.19
C PRO A 1015 -3.04 8.31 12.43
N ALA A 1016 -3.20 6.99 12.23
CA ALA A 1016 -4.56 6.40 12.22
C ALA A 1016 -4.66 4.95 12.72
N MET A 1017 -3.63 4.39 13.34
CA MET A 1017 -3.58 2.97 13.72
C MET A 1017 -3.59 2.73 15.23
N PHE A 1018 -4.03 1.54 15.62
CA PHE A 1018 -3.96 1.04 16.99
C PHE A 1018 -3.37 -0.37 17.05
N SER A 1019 -2.66 -0.67 18.14
CA SER A 1019 -2.27 -2.04 18.49
C SER A 1019 -3.48 -2.93 18.75
N TYR A 1020 -3.35 -4.23 18.48
CA TYR A 1020 -4.37 -5.23 18.84
C TYR A 1020 -4.37 -5.49 20.35
N GLY A 1021 -3.21 -5.81 20.94
CA GLY A 1021 -3.07 -6.08 22.36
C GLY A 1021 -2.86 -4.81 23.19
N VAL A 1022 -3.37 -4.77 24.42
CA VAL A 1022 -3.17 -3.67 25.38
C VAL A 1022 -1.73 -3.55 25.89
N ASP A 1023 -0.85 -4.48 25.51
CA ASP A 1023 0.60 -4.43 25.69
C ASP A 1023 1.34 -3.78 24.50
N GLY A 1024 0.59 -3.38 23.46
CA GLY A 1024 1.10 -2.79 22.23
C GLY A 1024 1.44 -3.80 21.13
N SER A 1025 1.14 -5.09 21.31
CA SER A 1025 1.39 -6.13 20.29
C SER A 1025 0.35 -6.14 19.17
N GLY A 1026 0.78 -6.51 17.96
CA GLY A 1026 -0.07 -6.66 16.77
C GLY A 1026 -0.80 -5.39 16.31
N ILE A 1027 -1.56 -5.47 15.21
CA ILE A 1027 -2.36 -4.37 14.64
C ILE A 1027 -3.86 -4.70 14.68
N SER A 1028 -4.69 -3.74 15.10
CA SER A 1028 -6.14 -3.90 15.23
C SER A 1028 -6.88 -3.79 13.89
N ASP A 1029 -8.04 -4.44 13.80
CA ASP A 1029 -8.53 -5.04 12.56
C ASP A 1029 -9.26 -4.18 11.54
N LYS A 1030 -10.23 -3.39 11.97
CA LYS A 1030 -11.08 -2.42 11.25
C LYS A 1030 -11.97 -1.73 12.27
N PHE A 1031 -12.90 -2.49 12.84
CA PHE A 1031 -13.97 -1.98 13.69
C PHE A 1031 -13.59 -2.07 15.17
N GLU A 1032 -12.62 -2.90 15.52
CA GLU A 1032 -12.10 -2.98 16.89
C GLU A 1032 -11.54 -1.64 17.37
N GLN A 1033 -10.91 -0.87 16.47
CA GLN A 1033 -10.38 0.48 16.74
C GLN A 1033 -11.49 1.49 17.03
N ALA A 1034 -12.70 1.27 16.50
CA ALA A 1034 -13.86 2.09 16.83
C ALA A 1034 -14.24 1.96 18.32
N ALA A 1035 -13.74 0.93 19.03
CA ALA A 1035 -13.94 0.79 20.46
C ALA A 1035 -13.41 1.96 21.29
N VAL A 1036 -12.43 2.68 20.73
CA VAL A 1036 -11.88 3.88 21.36
C VAL A 1036 -12.96 4.96 21.54
N GLY A 1037 -13.98 4.97 20.67
CA GLY A 1037 -15.07 5.95 20.64
C GLY A 1037 -16.10 5.88 21.76
N TYR A 1038 -16.00 4.96 22.72
CA TYR A 1038 -17.01 4.83 23.78
C TYR A 1038 -16.51 4.70 25.23
N ASP A 1039 -15.81 3.63 25.66
CA ASP A 1039 -15.37 3.53 27.07
C ASP A 1039 -13.97 4.11 27.24
N TRP A 1040 -13.09 3.86 26.29
CA TRP A 1040 -11.75 4.45 26.24
C TRP A 1040 -11.80 5.99 26.19
N VAL A 1041 -12.73 6.59 25.44
CA VAL A 1041 -12.86 8.06 25.34
C VAL A 1041 -13.10 8.73 26.70
N ASP A 1042 -13.69 8.01 27.65
CA ASP A 1042 -13.98 8.52 28.98
C ASP A 1042 -12.73 8.61 29.88
N LEU A 1043 -11.56 8.18 29.39
CA LEU A 1043 -10.26 8.46 30.00
C LEU A 1043 -9.73 9.87 29.70
N ALA A 1044 -10.41 10.66 28.86
CA ALA A 1044 -10.01 12.03 28.51
C ALA A 1044 -9.70 12.97 29.70
N PRO A 1045 -10.34 12.84 30.89
CA PRO A 1045 -9.96 13.64 32.06
C PRO A 1045 -8.53 13.42 32.56
N TRP A 1046 -7.93 12.25 32.29
CA TRP A 1046 -6.55 11.91 32.66
C TRP A 1046 -5.56 12.18 31.53
N ASP A 1047 -6.02 12.13 30.27
CA ASP A 1047 -5.25 12.56 29.11
C ASP A 1047 -6.16 13.09 28.00
N ARG A 1048 -6.19 14.42 27.82
CA ARG A 1048 -7.09 15.09 26.87
C ARG A 1048 -6.84 14.68 25.41
N ARG A 1049 -5.68 14.09 25.09
CA ARG A 1049 -5.40 13.53 23.75
C ARG A 1049 -6.42 12.49 23.33
N ILE A 1050 -6.93 11.73 24.30
CA ILE A 1050 -7.86 10.63 24.10
C ILE A 1050 -9.14 11.07 23.43
N GLU A 1051 -9.68 12.23 23.82
CA GLU A 1051 -10.88 12.78 23.19
C GLU A 1051 -10.63 12.97 21.69
N VAL A 1052 -9.55 13.66 21.34
CA VAL A 1052 -9.20 13.95 19.94
C VAL A 1052 -8.95 12.66 19.16
N ILE A 1053 -8.24 11.69 19.73
CA ILE A 1053 -7.97 10.39 19.12
C ILE A 1053 -9.29 9.63 18.87
N ALA A 1054 -10.18 9.59 19.86
CA ALA A 1054 -11.47 8.91 19.75
C ALA A 1054 -12.37 9.56 18.69
N TRP A 1055 -12.39 10.89 18.61
CA TRP A 1055 -13.05 11.61 17.53
C TRP A 1055 -12.44 11.22 16.19
N HIS A 1056 -11.13 11.35 16.02
CA HIS A 1056 -10.46 10.99 14.78
C HIS A 1056 -10.82 9.57 14.34
N GLN A 1057 -10.74 8.59 15.24
CA GLN A 1057 -11.07 7.20 14.89
C GLN A 1057 -12.54 6.95 14.56
N ALA A 1058 -13.47 7.62 15.24
CA ALA A 1058 -14.88 7.49 14.90
C ALA A 1058 -15.16 8.00 13.48
N HIS A 1059 -14.61 9.15 13.11
CA HIS A 1059 -14.79 9.65 11.76
C HIS A 1059 -14.20 8.72 10.70
N LEU A 1060 -13.05 8.12 11.01
CA LEU A 1060 -12.37 7.21 10.10
C LEU A 1060 -13.08 5.85 9.98
N TYR A 1061 -13.56 5.25 11.08
CA TYR A 1061 -13.96 3.84 11.12
C TYR A 1061 -15.42 3.59 11.53
N ALA A 1062 -16.15 4.58 12.04
CA ALA A 1062 -17.51 4.42 12.52
C ALA A 1062 -18.56 4.84 11.47
N ALA A 1063 -18.58 4.19 10.30
CA ALA A 1063 -19.69 4.37 9.38
C ALA A 1063 -21.03 4.00 10.06
N PRO A 1064 -22.11 4.81 9.95
CA PRO A 1064 -23.38 4.56 10.65
C PRO A 1064 -24.22 3.46 9.96
N ASP A 1065 -23.60 2.31 9.70
CA ASP A 1065 -24.18 1.13 9.06
C ASP A 1065 -24.29 -0.08 10.00
N TRP A 1066 -24.01 0.12 11.30
CA TRP A 1066 -24.08 -0.92 12.33
C TRP A 1066 -24.14 -0.37 13.76
N HIS A 1067 -24.59 -1.21 14.69
CA HIS A 1067 -24.95 -0.86 16.06
C HIS A 1067 -23.86 -0.16 16.88
N ARG A 1068 -22.58 -0.55 16.75
CA ARG A 1068 -21.49 0.09 17.51
C ARG A 1068 -21.20 1.50 17.00
N ALA A 1069 -21.24 1.74 15.69
CA ALA A 1069 -21.08 3.09 15.16
C ALA A 1069 -22.20 4.02 15.61
N PHE A 1070 -23.45 3.54 15.64
CA PHE A 1070 -24.56 4.32 16.22
C PHE A 1070 -24.32 4.67 17.69
N ALA A 1071 -23.74 3.77 18.49
CA ALA A 1071 -23.39 4.05 19.89
C ALA A 1071 -22.25 5.08 20.02
N ILE A 1072 -21.24 5.02 19.14
CA ILE A 1072 -20.15 6.00 19.08
C ILE A 1072 -20.69 7.38 18.73
N TRP A 1073 -21.47 7.50 17.67
CA TRP A 1073 -22.06 8.78 17.27
C TRP A 1073 -23.04 9.31 18.30
N ALA A 1074 -23.86 8.45 18.90
CA ALA A 1074 -24.74 8.86 19.99
C ALA A 1074 -23.95 9.49 21.14
N ARG A 1075 -22.77 8.93 21.47
CA ARG A 1075 -21.87 9.48 22.48
C ARG A 1075 -21.25 10.81 22.04
N GLN A 1076 -20.80 10.91 20.79
CA GLN A 1076 -20.14 12.08 20.23
C GLN A 1076 -21.06 13.27 20.02
N LEU A 1077 -22.34 13.03 19.73
CA LEU A 1077 -23.37 14.06 19.62
C LEU A 1077 -23.74 14.75 20.94
N ARG A 1078 -23.02 14.46 22.03
CA ARG A 1078 -23.19 15.17 23.30
C ARG A 1078 -22.98 16.67 23.09
N PRO A 1079 -23.91 17.53 23.58
CA PRO A 1079 -23.72 18.97 23.53
C PRO A 1079 -22.39 19.35 24.18
N LYS A 1080 -21.55 20.11 23.47
CA LYS A 1080 -20.33 20.68 24.04
C LYS A 1080 -20.78 21.60 25.19
N GLN A 1081 -20.34 21.27 26.41
CA GLN A 1081 -20.65 22.04 27.62
C GLN A 1081 -19.84 23.33 27.66
#